data_AF-A0A8S0VQA8-F1
#
_entry.id   AF-A0A8S0VQA8-F1
#
_cell.length_a   1.000
_cell.length_b   1.000
_cell.length_c   1.000
_cell.angle_alpha   90.00
_cell.angle_beta   90.00
_cell.angle_gamma   90.00
#
_symmetry.space_group_name_H-M   'P 1'
#
loop_
_entity.id
_entity.type
_entity.pdbx_description
1 polymer ?
#
loop_
_entity_poly.entity_id
_entity_poly.type
_entity_poly.pdbx_seq_one_letter_code
_entity_poly.pdbx_strand_id
1 'polypeptide(L)'
;MVSWKASKYGDWLRFCDDHSLVEVRRHWAQYQEMDDLPQKNKQELEASFASGMKSVLKKVGSTGAPVVAAGPLSYNLLNDRKSSNIETFSEFWSSGVTARSLFSDAIDRCLNPTFVYSRAGKAFNVHYATDPIRAFHLAPYFAPTKHAMSPSKVSLTSLVQVCMAQFSAWCVSLQRRLQQRSATTIRFAVAEALAFCEALQHCRDGEDTNTGVYSQSWGGSQLDFDVGDYGSERTAPMIFDVIDTSNVTDHMGLLNILTVAVPLLKRTPSSVLHTNTLLRTKDEGPVSSGLAERACTDVSTLSLLLGVAPICHLSHFTTQSNKHLLLAGHVLGRQFQECLSWKMPWSALPGPISGIEQLQPSMLACADPRRLAQFLFNLYLKMFTDEDQFENMKQIGNSSRLRTMNHRSYIRTSFVSLLQIIQPRVDANWNEVMRHFLELVRFDHTLLIGAHSYQELACHLHLRNILALDVLHPDWSRVVKSPSNRFRNWKGDVPPVVCVVLKVPRQSLKALEDIDDSEIGTPPLQCESSDNNFHNIHSSIRPIFGMLDVTQVNGELQAILTEDPQGWNGNSPLLVSFYMPSWLLTIAPKTTKIGLHLRNTPATLAFMPKLGMSLAIFSAYLADEDHVHILRQRPDNIRELSQLRKPMVPVMRNTNVTTERVIIDFDADVPTVG
;
A
#
# COMPACT_ATOMS: atom_id res chain seq x y z
N MET A 1 -20.05 18.12 -3.68
CA MET A 1 -20.11 18.29 -2.21
C MET A 1 -21.31 19.06 -1.63
N VAL A 2 -21.68 20.25 -2.13
CA VAL A 2 -22.58 21.21 -1.44
C VAL A 2 -23.92 20.61 -0.96
N SER A 3 -24.66 19.94 -1.84
CA SER A 3 -25.96 19.34 -1.49
C SER A 3 -25.85 18.26 -0.43
N TRP A 4 -24.73 17.53 -0.37
CA TRP A 4 -24.50 16.50 0.65
C TRP A 4 -24.32 17.12 2.03
N LYS A 5 -23.50 18.18 2.12
CA LYS A 5 -23.24 18.92 3.36
C LYS A 5 -24.50 19.56 3.94
N ALA A 6 -25.40 20.04 3.08
CA ALA A 6 -26.68 20.62 3.49
C ALA A 6 -27.72 19.56 3.92
N SER A 7 -27.45 18.28 3.72
CA SER A 7 -28.39 17.21 4.07
C SER A 7 -28.36 16.89 5.58
N LYS A 8 -29.39 16.17 6.05
CA LYS A 8 -29.45 15.66 7.43
C LYS A 8 -28.31 14.70 7.83
N TYR A 9 -27.54 14.21 6.86
CA TYR A 9 -26.38 13.35 7.08
C TYR A 9 -25.06 14.13 7.08
N GLY A 10 -25.02 15.27 6.38
CA GLY A 10 -23.82 16.04 6.12
C GLY A 10 -23.07 16.48 7.38
N ASP A 11 -23.77 16.66 8.50
CA ASP A 11 -23.16 17.10 9.76
C ASP A 11 -22.17 16.09 10.36
N TRP A 12 -22.46 14.79 10.24
CA TRP A 12 -21.70 13.72 10.91
C TRP A 12 -21.11 12.69 9.94
N LEU A 13 -21.60 12.65 8.69
CA LEU A 13 -21.11 11.78 7.63
C LEU A 13 -20.48 12.66 6.54
N ARG A 14 -19.14 12.74 6.53
CA ARG A 14 -18.36 13.62 5.65
C ARG A 14 -17.56 12.80 4.65
N PHE A 15 -17.21 13.43 3.53
CA PHE A 15 -16.29 12.90 2.53
C PHE A 15 -15.08 13.82 2.46
N CYS A 16 -13.89 13.23 2.38
CA CYS A 16 -12.64 13.98 2.37
C CYS A 16 -12.45 14.79 1.07
N ASP A 17 -13.02 14.32 -0.04
CA ASP A 17 -12.91 14.91 -1.37
C ASP A 17 -14.18 14.61 -2.21
N ASP A 18 -14.35 15.32 -3.33
CA ASP A 18 -15.50 15.16 -4.22
C ASP A 18 -15.52 13.79 -4.92
N HIS A 19 -14.35 13.26 -5.30
CA HIS A 19 -14.23 11.96 -5.96
C HIS A 19 -14.78 10.82 -5.09
N SER A 20 -14.48 10.84 -3.79
CA SER A 20 -14.95 9.88 -2.80
C SER A 20 -16.48 9.87 -2.68
N LEU A 21 -17.10 11.05 -2.68
CA LEU A 21 -18.56 11.17 -2.69
C LEU A 21 -19.17 10.66 -3.99
N VAL A 22 -18.55 10.97 -5.14
CA VAL A 22 -18.98 10.49 -6.46
C VAL A 22 -18.91 8.97 -6.53
N GLU A 23 -17.81 8.36 -6.09
CA GLU A 23 -17.63 6.92 -6.12
C GLU A 23 -18.59 6.18 -5.19
N VAL A 24 -18.83 6.69 -3.98
CA VAL A 24 -19.82 6.10 -3.07
C VAL A 24 -21.23 6.24 -3.64
N ARG A 25 -21.57 7.40 -4.20
CA ARG A 25 -22.87 7.59 -4.87
C ARG A 25 -23.04 6.65 -6.06
N ARG A 26 -21.98 6.41 -6.85
CA ARG A 26 -21.99 5.47 -7.97
C ARG A 26 -22.34 4.05 -7.51
N HIS A 27 -21.75 3.59 -6.40
CA HIS A 27 -22.10 2.28 -5.83
C HIS A 27 -23.53 2.24 -5.28
N TRP A 28 -24.00 3.28 -4.59
CA TRP A 28 -25.39 3.34 -4.12
C TRP A 28 -26.39 3.29 -5.27
N ALA A 29 -26.13 3.98 -6.39
CA ALA A 29 -26.94 3.88 -7.59
C ALA A 29 -26.95 2.43 -8.13
N GLN A 30 -25.78 1.79 -8.23
CA GLN A 30 -25.68 0.40 -8.65
C GLN A 30 -26.43 -0.57 -7.75
N TYR A 31 -26.42 -0.35 -6.43
CA TYR A 31 -27.18 -1.16 -5.47
C TYR A 31 -28.68 -1.01 -5.67
N GLN A 32 -29.15 0.21 -5.94
CA GLN A 32 -30.56 0.49 -6.20
C GLN A 32 -31.02 -0.11 -7.54
N GLU A 33 -30.23 0.06 -8.60
CA GLU A 33 -30.53 -0.45 -9.96
C GLU A 33 -30.50 -1.98 -10.04
N MET A 34 -29.96 -2.66 -9.03
CA MET A 34 -29.91 -4.12 -8.98
C MET A 34 -31.31 -4.74 -8.99
N ASP A 35 -32.27 -4.08 -8.34
CA ASP A 35 -33.67 -4.52 -8.30
C ASP A 35 -34.38 -4.34 -9.66
N ASP A 36 -33.86 -3.47 -10.52
CA ASP A 36 -34.41 -3.21 -11.86
C ASP A 36 -33.78 -4.11 -12.95
N LEU A 37 -32.80 -4.94 -12.59
CA LEU A 37 -32.15 -5.84 -13.55
C LEU A 37 -33.18 -6.82 -14.18
N PRO A 38 -33.07 -7.09 -15.50
CA PRO A 38 -33.87 -8.13 -16.13
C PRO A 38 -33.75 -9.47 -15.40
N GLN A 39 -34.84 -10.23 -15.31
CA GLN A 39 -34.87 -11.49 -14.56
C GLN A 39 -33.76 -12.47 -14.97
N LYS A 40 -33.45 -12.53 -16.27
CA LYS A 40 -32.35 -13.33 -16.81
C LYS A 40 -31.00 -12.91 -16.21
N ASN A 41 -30.73 -11.61 -16.15
CA ASN A 41 -29.47 -11.06 -15.62
C ASN A 41 -29.36 -11.28 -14.10
N LYS A 42 -30.49 -11.25 -13.37
CA LYS A 42 -30.53 -11.59 -11.95
C LYS A 42 -30.17 -13.06 -11.73
N GLN A 43 -30.80 -13.96 -12.48
CA GLN A 43 -30.53 -15.40 -12.41
C GLN A 43 -29.08 -15.75 -12.75
N GLU A 44 -28.51 -15.13 -13.80
CA GLU A 44 -27.09 -15.32 -14.16
C GLU A 44 -26.15 -14.87 -13.05
N LEU A 45 -26.44 -13.73 -12.42
CA LEU A 45 -25.65 -13.20 -11.33
C LEU A 45 -25.74 -14.08 -10.08
N GLU A 46 -26.95 -14.52 -9.71
CA GLU A 46 -27.17 -15.46 -8.60
C GLU A 46 -26.44 -16.78 -8.81
N ALA A 47 -26.47 -17.32 -10.05
CA ALA A 47 -25.76 -18.54 -10.39
C ALA A 47 -24.24 -18.36 -10.28
N SER A 48 -23.71 -17.23 -10.76
CA SER A 48 -22.28 -16.88 -10.64
C SER A 48 -21.85 -16.78 -9.18
N PHE A 49 -22.62 -16.08 -8.35
CA PHE A 49 -22.36 -15.98 -6.91
C PHE A 49 -22.44 -17.34 -6.20
N ALA A 50 -23.46 -18.14 -6.46
CA ALA A 50 -23.59 -19.47 -5.87
C ALA A 50 -22.40 -20.38 -6.26
N SER A 51 -21.90 -20.26 -7.50
CA SER A 51 -20.70 -20.96 -7.96
C SER A 51 -19.45 -20.48 -7.23
N GLY A 52 -19.24 -19.16 -7.15
CA GLY A 52 -18.11 -18.54 -6.45
C GLY A 52 -18.06 -18.92 -4.97
N MET A 53 -19.19 -18.83 -4.28
CA MET A 53 -19.30 -19.20 -2.87
C MET A 53 -19.00 -20.69 -2.63
N LYS A 54 -19.53 -21.60 -3.47
CA LYS A 54 -19.19 -23.03 -3.41
C LYS A 54 -17.71 -23.29 -3.68
N SER A 55 -17.09 -22.55 -4.60
CA SER A 55 -15.66 -22.63 -4.89
C SER A 55 -14.83 -22.26 -3.66
N VAL A 56 -15.18 -21.17 -2.96
CA VAL A 56 -14.54 -20.79 -1.69
C VAL A 56 -14.69 -21.87 -0.64
N LEU A 57 -15.91 -22.38 -0.43
CA LEU A 57 -16.17 -23.44 0.55
C LEU A 57 -15.32 -24.69 0.27
N LYS A 58 -15.21 -25.10 -1.00
CA LYS A 58 -14.39 -26.25 -1.42
C LYS A 58 -12.89 -26.01 -1.23
N LYS A 59 -12.39 -24.81 -1.54
CA LYS A 59 -10.96 -24.50 -1.50
C LYS A 59 -10.45 -24.22 -0.08
N VAL A 60 -11.26 -23.59 0.77
CA VAL A 60 -10.85 -23.10 2.08
C VAL A 60 -11.31 -24.02 3.22
N GLY A 61 -12.53 -24.55 3.15
CA GLY A 61 -13.12 -25.39 4.19
C GLY A 61 -13.52 -24.65 5.47
N SER A 62 -12.58 -23.94 6.12
CA SER A 62 -12.82 -23.09 7.30
C SER A 62 -11.69 -22.07 7.47
N THR A 63 -11.98 -20.92 8.08
CA THR A 63 -11.00 -19.84 8.28
C THR A 63 -10.63 -19.61 9.74
N GLY A 64 -11.24 -20.38 10.67
CA GLY A 64 -11.06 -20.19 12.12
C GLY A 64 -11.51 -18.81 12.64
N ALA A 65 -12.21 -18.02 11.83
CA ALA A 65 -12.61 -16.64 12.14
C ALA A 65 -13.37 -16.47 13.48
N PRO A 66 -14.29 -17.37 13.89
CA PRO A 66 -15.01 -17.19 15.15
C PRO A 66 -14.14 -17.40 16.40
N VAL A 67 -13.02 -18.13 16.28
CA VAL A 67 -12.05 -18.30 17.38
C VAL A 67 -11.43 -16.96 17.78
N VAL A 68 -11.14 -16.10 16.80
CA VAL A 68 -10.60 -14.75 17.05
C VAL A 68 -11.60 -13.91 17.84
N ALA A 69 -12.87 -13.97 17.46
CA ALA A 69 -13.97 -13.21 18.05
C ALA A 69 -14.31 -13.62 19.50
N ALA A 70 -13.98 -14.85 19.91
CA ALA A 70 -14.15 -15.35 21.28
C ALA A 70 -12.99 -15.01 22.22
N GLY A 71 -11.85 -14.53 21.69
CA GLY A 71 -10.69 -14.13 22.49
C GLY A 71 -10.18 -15.24 23.42
N PRO A 72 -9.93 -14.96 24.71
CA PRO A 72 -9.47 -15.97 25.67
C PRO A 72 -10.40 -17.16 25.87
N LEU A 73 -11.70 -17.03 25.54
CA LEU A 73 -12.70 -18.09 25.67
C LEU A 73 -12.82 -18.96 24.41
N SER A 74 -11.94 -18.77 23.43
CA SER A 74 -11.95 -19.52 22.18
C SER A 74 -11.74 -21.02 22.33
N TYR A 75 -11.14 -21.47 23.43
CA TYR A 75 -11.00 -22.89 23.72
C TYR A 75 -12.38 -23.60 23.74
N ASN A 76 -13.44 -22.91 24.18
CA ASN A 76 -14.79 -23.45 24.18
C ASN A 76 -15.34 -23.69 22.77
N LEU A 77 -14.92 -22.89 21.78
CA LEU A 77 -15.23 -23.11 20.37
C LEU A 77 -14.38 -24.24 19.75
N LEU A 78 -13.13 -24.38 20.19
CA LEU A 78 -12.20 -25.40 19.69
C LEU A 78 -12.50 -26.80 20.25
N ASN A 79 -13.00 -26.89 21.49
CA ASN A 79 -13.24 -28.16 22.17
C ASN A 79 -14.61 -28.80 21.82
N ASP A 80 -15.51 -28.06 21.18
CA ASP A 80 -16.77 -28.63 20.70
C ASP A 80 -16.51 -29.53 19.48
N ARG A 81 -16.67 -30.84 19.65
CA ARG A 81 -16.36 -31.89 18.65
C ARG A 81 -17.20 -31.81 17.36
N LYS A 82 -18.23 -30.96 17.31
CA LYS A 82 -19.00 -30.62 16.09
C LYS A 82 -18.63 -29.26 15.49
N SER A 83 -17.63 -28.59 16.04
CA SER A 83 -17.02 -27.32 15.59
C SER A 83 -18.02 -26.34 14.96
N SER A 84 -18.76 -25.63 15.80
CA SER A 84 -19.58 -24.47 15.43
C SER A 84 -18.84 -23.44 14.54
N ASN A 85 -17.52 -23.39 14.58
CA ASN A 85 -16.67 -22.62 13.65
C ASN A 85 -16.74 -23.11 12.19
N ILE A 86 -16.84 -24.41 11.97
CA ILE A 86 -17.01 -25.00 10.63
C ILE A 86 -18.46 -24.84 10.19
N GLU A 87 -19.41 -24.97 11.11
CA GLU A 87 -20.84 -24.81 10.81
C GLU A 87 -21.18 -23.36 10.39
N THR A 88 -20.69 -22.35 11.11
CA THR A 88 -20.88 -20.91 10.79
C THR A 88 -20.35 -20.55 9.40
N PHE A 89 -19.09 -20.91 9.14
CA PHE A 89 -18.44 -20.67 7.86
C PHE A 89 -19.13 -21.43 6.72
N SER A 90 -19.41 -22.73 6.91
CA SER A 90 -20.07 -23.56 5.90
C SER A 90 -21.49 -23.08 5.59
N GLU A 91 -22.27 -22.69 6.61
CA GLU A 91 -23.63 -22.18 6.42
C GLU A 91 -23.63 -20.85 5.66
N PHE A 92 -22.75 -19.91 6.03
CA PHE A 92 -22.60 -18.65 5.30
C PHE A 92 -22.15 -18.89 3.85
N TRP A 93 -21.10 -19.66 3.61
CA TRP A 93 -20.59 -19.90 2.26
C TRP A 93 -21.45 -20.84 1.40
N SER A 94 -22.45 -21.51 1.97
CA SER A 94 -23.44 -22.31 1.21
C SER A 94 -24.72 -21.55 0.90
N SER A 95 -25.08 -20.54 1.70
CA SER A 95 -26.40 -19.89 1.63
C SER A 95 -26.40 -18.36 1.60
N GLY A 96 -25.30 -17.69 1.98
CA GLY A 96 -25.23 -16.23 2.12
C GLY A 96 -25.64 -15.71 3.49
N VAL A 97 -26.17 -16.56 4.37
CA VAL A 97 -26.65 -16.20 5.71
C VAL A 97 -26.08 -17.12 6.79
N THR A 98 -26.05 -16.64 8.03
CA THR A 98 -25.64 -17.43 9.21
C THR A 98 -26.85 -17.70 10.10
N ALA A 99 -26.98 -18.91 10.64
CA ALA A 99 -28.14 -19.38 11.42
C ALA A 99 -29.46 -19.26 10.66
N ARG A 100 -29.58 -19.92 9.51
CA ARG A 100 -30.77 -19.91 8.65
C ARG A 100 -32.05 -20.28 9.41
N SER A 101 -31.95 -21.14 10.42
CA SER A 101 -33.07 -21.54 11.29
C SER A 101 -33.72 -20.41 12.07
N LEU A 102 -33.04 -19.26 12.26
CA LEU A 102 -33.64 -18.06 12.87
C LEU A 102 -34.61 -17.34 11.93
N PHE A 103 -34.55 -17.64 10.65
CA PHE A 103 -35.33 -16.98 9.63
C PHE A 103 -36.30 -17.99 9.00
N SER A 104 -37.51 -17.55 8.68
CA SER A 104 -38.50 -18.40 8.00
C SER A 104 -37.92 -18.99 6.71
N ASP A 105 -38.43 -20.15 6.27
CA ASP A 105 -38.05 -20.80 5.00
C ASP A 105 -38.15 -19.88 3.76
N ALA A 106 -38.83 -18.73 3.89
CA ALA A 106 -39.04 -17.70 2.88
C ALA A 106 -37.87 -16.72 2.67
N ILE A 107 -36.70 -16.88 3.31
CA ILE A 107 -35.50 -16.17 2.81
C ILE A 107 -35.04 -16.87 1.53
N ASP A 108 -35.61 -16.42 0.41
CA ASP A 108 -34.97 -16.58 -0.89
C ASP A 108 -33.53 -16.11 -0.78
N ARG A 109 -32.60 -16.73 -1.52
CA ARG A 109 -31.18 -16.36 -1.51
C ARG A 109 -31.03 -14.90 -1.90
N CYS A 110 -31.03 -13.99 -0.93
CA CYS A 110 -30.83 -12.57 -1.18
C CYS A 110 -29.35 -12.35 -1.45
N LEU A 111 -29.03 -12.13 -2.71
CA LEU A 111 -27.72 -11.68 -3.11
C LEU A 111 -27.45 -10.30 -2.49
N ASN A 112 -26.40 -10.18 -1.67
CA ASN A 112 -26.05 -8.88 -1.09
C ASN A 112 -25.44 -7.97 -2.18
N PRO A 113 -26.11 -6.85 -2.55
CA PRO A 113 -25.61 -5.92 -3.58
C PRO A 113 -24.21 -5.39 -3.28
N THR A 114 -23.83 -5.27 -2.00
CA THR A 114 -22.51 -4.74 -1.61
C THR A 114 -21.36 -5.66 -1.99
N PHE A 115 -21.63 -6.92 -2.34
CA PHE A 115 -20.62 -7.88 -2.79
C PHE A 115 -20.52 -8.01 -4.31
N VAL A 116 -21.49 -7.45 -5.05
CA VAL A 116 -21.61 -7.57 -6.51
C VAL A 116 -20.70 -6.60 -7.24
N TYR A 117 -20.63 -5.37 -6.74
CA TYR A 117 -19.94 -4.28 -7.43
C TYR A 117 -18.62 -4.01 -6.74
N SER A 118 -17.55 -4.09 -7.52
CA SER A 118 -16.20 -3.71 -7.10
C SER A 118 -15.49 -2.98 -8.25
N ARG A 119 -14.24 -2.57 -8.05
CA ARG A 119 -13.40 -2.04 -9.14
C ARG A 119 -13.13 -3.07 -10.24
N ALA A 120 -13.25 -4.36 -9.95
CA ALA A 120 -13.18 -5.41 -10.96
C ALA A 120 -14.48 -5.55 -11.79
N GLY A 121 -15.46 -4.65 -11.57
CA GLY A 121 -16.75 -4.68 -12.23
C GLY A 121 -17.81 -5.47 -11.46
N LYS A 122 -18.76 -6.03 -12.21
CA LYS A 122 -19.91 -6.78 -11.71
C LYS A 122 -19.56 -8.28 -11.64
N ALA A 123 -18.87 -8.70 -10.59
CA ALA A 123 -18.40 -10.06 -10.43
C ALA A 123 -18.33 -10.49 -8.96
N PHE A 124 -18.34 -11.80 -8.71
CA PHE A 124 -18.10 -12.35 -7.38
C PHE A 124 -16.62 -12.16 -7.02
N ASN A 125 -16.35 -11.29 -6.04
CA ASN A 125 -15.01 -11.03 -5.52
C ASN A 125 -15.02 -10.89 -3.99
N VAL A 126 -15.79 -11.74 -3.31
CA VAL A 126 -15.89 -11.73 -1.84
C VAL A 126 -14.63 -12.37 -1.26
N HIS A 127 -13.95 -11.66 -0.36
CA HIS A 127 -12.75 -12.17 0.29
C HIS A 127 -13.06 -13.48 1.03
N TYR A 128 -12.26 -14.53 0.79
CA TYR A 128 -12.51 -15.88 1.29
C TYR A 128 -12.58 -16.00 2.82
N ALA A 129 -11.98 -15.03 3.54
CA ALA A 129 -12.01 -14.95 5.00
C ALA A 129 -13.24 -14.22 5.57
N THR A 130 -14.22 -13.89 4.73
CA THR A 130 -15.46 -13.24 5.16
C THR A 130 -16.28 -14.21 6.01
N ASP A 131 -16.60 -13.78 7.23
CA ASP A 131 -17.46 -14.47 8.18
C ASP A 131 -18.21 -13.40 9.02
N PRO A 132 -19.55 -13.30 8.92
CA PRO A 132 -20.32 -12.27 9.62
C PRO A 132 -20.11 -12.23 11.14
N ILE A 133 -19.88 -13.38 11.79
CA ILE A 133 -19.78 -13.40 13.26
C ILE A 133 -18.42 -12.91 13.76
N ARG A 134 -17.42 -12.79 12.88
CA ARG A 134 -16.08 -12.30 13.23
C ARG A 134 -16.07 -10.86 13.75
N ALA A 135 -17.05 -10.04 13.34
CA ALA A 135 -17.13 -8.62 13.69
C ALA A 135 -17.64 -8.36 15.12
N PHE A 136 -18.08 -9.40 15.84
CA PHE A 136 -18.74 -9.28 17.15
C PHE A 136 -17.89 -9.86 18.27
N HIS A 137 -18.18 -9.49 19.52
CA HIS A 137 -17.55 -10.11 20.67
C HIS A 137 -18.31 -11.38 21.04
N LEU A 138 -17.68 -12.56 20.91
CA LEU A 138 -18.30 -13.84 21.26
C LEU A 138 -18.02 -14.25 22.72
N ALA A 139 -17.05 -13.62 23.38
CA ALA A 139 -16.74 -13.90 24.78
C ALA A 139 -17.96 -13.83 25.73
N PRO A 140 -18.91 -12.87 25.60
CA PRO A 140 -20.09 -12.83 26.46
C PRO A 140 -20.98 -14.08 26.39
N TYR A 141 -20.99 -14.81 25.27
CA TYR A 141 -21.74 -16.06 25.15
C TYR A 141 -21.14 -17.18 26.02
N PHE A 142 -19.82 -17.19 26.17
CA PHE A 142 -19.08 -18.23 26.90
C PHE A 142 -18.83 -17.88 28.36
N ALA A 143 -18.87 -16.59 28.71
CA ALA A 143 -18.59 -16.14 30.05
C ALA A 143 -19.68 -16.64 31.03
N PRO A 144 -19.32 -17.30 32.14
CA PRO A 144 -20.28 -17.62 33.18
C PRO A 144 -20.77 -16.31 33.80
N THR A 145 -22.08 -16.08 33.76
CA THR A 145 -22.69 -14.91 34.43
C THR A 145 -23.33 -15.36 35.74
N LYS A 146 -23.56 -14.44 36.69
CA LYS A 146 -24.17 -14.74 38.00
C LYS A 146 -25.48 -15.54 37.93
N HIS A 147 -26.15 -15.57 36.77
CA HIS A 147 -27.43 -16.22 36.55
C HIS A 147 -27.43 -17.28 35.44
N ALA A 148 -26.29 -17.55 34.78
CA ALA A 148 -26.21 -18.57 33.74
C ALA A 148 -24.83 -19.25 33.73
N MET A 149 -24.82 -20.58 33.85
CA MET A 149 -23.62 -21.38 33.58
C MET A 149 -23.27 -21.31 32.09
N SER A 150 -21.98 -21.36 31.78
CA SER A 150 -21.51 -21.48 30.40
C SER A 150 -22.19 -22.68 29.72
N PRO A 151 -22.69 -22.52 28.48
CA PRO A 151 -23.43 -23.58 27.82
C PRO A 151 -22.52 -24.80 27.59
N SER A 152 -23.04 -26.00 27.87
CA SER A 152 -22.32 -27.27 27.71
C SER A 152 -22.15 -27.71 26.26
N LYS A 153 -22.93 -27.13 25.33
CA LYS A 153 -22.84 -27.30 23.88
C LYS A 153 -22.99 -25.96 23.19
N VAL A 154 -22.24 -25.73 22.13
CA VAL A 154 -22.34 -24.48 21.37
C VAL A 154 -23.56 -24.53 20.44
N SER A 155 -24.44 -23.53 20.54
CA SER A 155 -25.60 -23.36 19.67
C SER A 155 -25.32 -22.22 18.70
N LEU A 156 -25.30 -22.52 17.39
CA LEU A 156 -25.11 -21.53 16.33
C LEU A 156 -26.16 -20.41 16.37
N THR A 157 -27.43 -20.80 16.50
CA THR A 157 -28.56 -19.90 16.67
C THR A 157 -28.34 -18.93 17.83
N SER A 158 -27.87 -19.43 18.97
CA SER A 158 -27.67 -18.61 20.17
C SER A 158 -26.44 -17.71 20.07
N LEU A 159 -25.37 -18.16 19.41
CA LEU A 159 -24.22 -17.31 19.05
C LEU A 159 -24.65 -16.13 18.17
N VAL A 160 -25.42 -16.40 17.11
CA VAL A 160 -25.92 -15.36 16.20
C VAL A 160 -26.86 -14.40 16.93
N GLN A 161 -27.71 -14.88 17.83
CA GLN A 161 -28.55 -14.02 18.67
C GLN A 161 -27.72 -13.05 19.53
N VAL A 162 -26.57 -13.49 20.07
CA VAL A 162 -25.65 -12.60 20.80
C VAL A 162 -25.04 -11.54 19.88
N CYS A 163 -24.69 -11.90 18.64
CA CYS A 163 -24.23 -10.93 17.63
C CYS A 163 -25.31 -9.91 17.29
N MET A 164 -26.55 -10.36 17.04
CA MET A 164 -27.69 -9.48 16.74
C MET A 164 -28.02 -8.54 17.90
N ALA A 165 -27.96 -9.03 19.14
CA ALA A 165 -28.17 -8.22 20.33
C ALA A 165 -27.11 -7.11 20.46
N GLN A 166 -25.84 -7.43 20.20
CA GLN A 166 -24.76 -6.44 20.15
C GLN A 166 -24.98 -5.41 19.05
N PHE A 167 -25.29 -5.87 17.83
CA PHE A 167 -25.57 -4.98 16.70
C PHE A 167 -26.70 -3.99 17.01
N SER A 168 -27.81 -4.50 17.54
CA SER A 168 -28.96 -3.68 17.97
C SER A 168 -28.54 -2.65 19.03
N ALA A 169 -27.79 -3.05 20.05
CA ALA A 169 -27.29 -2.15 21.08
C ALA A 169 -26.36 -1.06 20.52
N TRP A 170 -25.51 -1.39 19.53
CA TRP A 170 -24.65 -0.43 18.86
C TRP A 170 -25.45 0.56 18.01
N CYS A 171 -26.44 0.10 17.25
CA CYS A 171 -27.33 0.96 16.47
C CYS A 171 -28.08 1.95 17.36
N VAL A 172 -28.66 1.48 18.48
CA VAL A 172 -29.34 2.34 19.45
C VAL A 172 -28.38 3.37 20.06
N SER A 173 -27.15 2.95 20.38
CA SER A 173 -26.13 3.85 20.93
C SER A 173 -25.71 4.91 19.92
N LEU A 174 -25.47 4.54 18.67
CA LEU A 174 -25.16 5.46 17.58
C LEU A 174 -26.30 6.45 17.38
N GLN A 175 -27.55 5.98 17.28
CA GLN A 175 -28.73 6.83 17.13
C GLN A 175 -28.83 7.86 18.27
N ARG A 176 -28.64 7.43 19.52
CA ARG A 176 -28.66 8.33 20.69
C ARG A 176 -27.58 9.40 20.59
N ARG A 177 -26.35 9.04 20.18
CA ARG A 177 -25.23 9.98 20.02
C ARG A 177 -25.47 10.99 18.91
N LEU A 178 -26.05 10.55 17.79
CA LEU A 178 -26.40 11.42 16.67
C LEU A 178 -27.54 12.39 17.05
N GLN A 179 -28.54 11.94 17.80
CA GLN A 179 -29.64 12.79 18.29
C GLN A 179 -29.16 13.88 19.26
N GLN A 180 -28.16 13.58 20.09
CA GLN A 180 -27.57 14.53 21.04
C GLN A 180 -26.71 15.62 20.37
N ARG A 181 -26.58 15.61 19.03
CA ARG A 181 -25.62 16.45 18.29
C ARG A 181 -24.21 16.38 18.89
N SER A 182 -23.84 15.22 19.44
CA SER A 182 -22.49 15.00 19.92
C SER A 182 -21.52 15.06 18.73
N ALA A 183 -20.32 15.62 18.94
CA ALA A 183 -19.31 15.88 17.90
C ALA A 183 -18.63 14.60 17.36
N THR A 184 -19.40 13.58 17.01
CA THR A 184 -18.89 12.40 16.32
C THR A 184 -19.05 12.62 14.82
N THR A 185 -17.93 12.65 14.11
CA THR A 185 -17.89 12.80 12.66
C THR A 185 -17.11 11.65 12.06
N ILE A 186 -17.72 10.96 11.09
CA ILE A 186 -17.11 9.89 10.30
C ILE A 186 -16.75 10.48 8.94
N ARG A 187 -15.48 10.37 8.55
CA ARG A 187 -14.98 10.86 7.26
C ARG A 187 -14.57 9.69 6.37
N PHE A 188 -15.06 9.68 5.14
CA PHE A 188 -14.75 8.67 4.14
C PHE A 188 -13.82 9.23 3.06
N ALA A 189 -12.86 8.42 2.65
CA ALA A 189 -12.00 8.66 1.49
C ALA A 189 -11.90 7.38 0.66
N VAL A 190 -11.89 7.53 -0.67
CA VAL A 190 -11.68 6.45 -1.63
C VAL A 190 -10.30 6.64 -2.26
N ALA A 191 -9.30 6.00 -1.67
CA ALA A 191 -7.90 6.18 -2.03
C ALA A 191 -7.03 4.98 -1.64
N GLU A 192 -5.86 4.85 -2.25
CA GLU A 192 -4.79 3.96 -1.80
C GLU A 192 -4.21 4.47 -0.49
N ALA A 193 -3.95 3.57 0.46
CA ALA A 193 -3.58 3.94 1.82
C ALA A 193 -2.30 4.80 1.89
N LEU A 194 -1.27 4.46 1.11
CA LEU A 194 -0.02 5.24 1.08
C LEU A 194 -0.25 6.63 0.48
N ALA A 195 -0.96 6.70 -0.65
CA ALA A 195 -1.27 7.96 -1.32
C ALA A 195 -2.13 8.89 -0.46
N PHE A 196 -3.12 8.35 0.25
CA PHE A 196 -3.93 9.13 1.18
C PHE A 196 -3.10 9.74 2.31
N CYS A 197 -2.16 8.95 2.87
CA CYS A 197 -1.27 9.44 3.90
C CYS A 197 -0.29 10.50 3.37
N GLU A 198 0.26 10.31 2.17
CA GLU A 198 1.10 11.31 1.50
C GLU A 198 0.30 12.60 1.22
N ALA A 199 -0.92 12.50 0.72
CA ALA A 199 -1.79 13.64 0.45
C ALA A 199 -2.08 14.44 1.74
N LEU A 200 -2.42 13.78 2.85
CA LEU A 200 -2.65 14.45 4.14
C LEU A 200 -1.40 15.22 4.61
N GLN A 201 -0.21 14.66 4.41
CA GLN A 201 1.05 15.36 4.72
C GLN A 201 1.25 16.58 3.84
N HIS A 202 1.02 16.46 2.52
CA HIS A 202 1.12 17.58 1.59
C HIS A 202 0.14 18.71 1.94
N CYS A 203 -1.11 18.37 2.25
CA CYS A 203 -2.14 19.32 2.66
C CYS A 203 -1.75 20.06 3.95
N ARG A 204 -1.17 19.33 4.92
CA ARG A 204 -0.70 19.91 6.18
C ARG A 204 0.49 20.86 5.97
N ASP A 205 1.47 20.45 5.16
CA ASP A 205 2.75 21.15 5.04
C ASP A 205 2.69 22.31 4.02
N GLY A 206 1.83 22.20 3.01
CA GLY A 206 1.72 23.18 1.91
C GLY A 206 0.51 24.10 2.00
N GLU A 207 -0.42 23.87 2.93
CA GLU A 207 -1.72 24.55 3.08
C GLU A 207 -2.63 24.53 1.83
N ASP A 208 -2.28 23.77 0.80
CA ASP A 208 -3.07 23.57 -0.41
C ASP A 208 -3.86 22.27 -0.29
N THR A 209 -5.17 22.34 -0.50
CA THR A 209 -6.02 21.15 -0.51
C THR A 209 -5.91 20.38 -1.83
N ASN A 210 -5.42 21.01 -2.89
CA ASN A 210 -5.04 20.33 -4.12
C ASN A 210 -3.63 19.74 -3.96
N THR A 211 -3.59 18.44 -3.66
CA THR A 211 -2.32 17.80 -3.30
C THR A 211 -1.53 17.32 -4.50
N GLY A 212 -2.16 17.20 -5.68
CA GLY A 212 -1.57 16.56 -6.86
C GLY A 212 -1.18 15.09 -6.64
N VAL A 213 -1.55 14.46 -5.52
CA VAL A 213 -1.25 13.06 -5.24
C VAL A 213 -2.31 12.19 -5.89
N TYR A 214 -1.89 11.22 -6.70
CA TYR A 214 -2.81 10.26 -7.31
C TYR A 214 -3.52 9.41 -6.25
N SER A 215 -4.84 9.39 -6.31
CA SER A 215 -5.69 8.63 -5.37
C SER A 215 -5.52 7.12 -5.54
N GLN A 216 -5.11 6.66 -6.72
CA GLN A 216 -5.10 5.25 -7.11
C GLN A 216 -3.84 4.87 -7.88
N SER A 217 -3.50 3.58 -7.85
CA SER A 217 -2.38 3.03 -8.64
C SER A 217 -2.67 3.01 -10.15
N TRP A 218 -3.94 3.03 -10.52
CA TRP A 218 -4.45 3.07 -11.90
C TRP A 218 -5.41 4.25 -12.05
N GLY A 219 -5.28 5.00 -13.14
CA GLY A 219 -6.13 6.15 -13.45
C GLY A 219 -5.51 7.50 -13.07
N GLY A 220 -6.13 8.59 -13.54
CA GLY A 220 -5.64 9.97 -13.39
C GLY A 220 -6.21 10.74 -12.20
N SER A 221 -7.12 10.13 -11.42
CA SER A 221 -7.81 10.80 -10.31
C SER A 221 -6.85 11.19 -9.18
N GLN A 222 -6.88 12.45 -8.77
CA GLN A 222 -6.03 13.03 -7.72
C GLN A 222 -6.82 13.29 -6.43
N LEU A 223 -6.12 13.35 -5.30
CA LEU A 223 -6.67 13.64 -3.98
C LEU A 223 -6.71 15.14 -3.74
N ASP A 224 -7.84 15.73 -4.08
CA ASP A 224 -8.13 17.14 -3.83
C ASP A 224 -9.09 17.26 -2.65
N PHE A 225 -8.56 17.58 -1.47
CA PHE A 225 -9.35 17.66 -0.25
C PHE A 225 -10.40 18.78 -0.32
N ASP A 226 -11.53 18.55 0.34
CA ASP A 226 -12.59 19.53 0.46
C ASP A 226 -12.09 20.78 1.22
N VAL A 227 -12.21 21.93 0.55
CA VAL A 227 -11.72 23.23 1.06
C VAL A 227 -12.42 23.65 2.37
N GLY A 228 -13.68 23.27 2.58
CA GLY A 228 -14.39 23.62 3.81
C GLY A 228 -13.90 22.85 5.04
N ASP A 229 -13.45 21.61 4.85
CA ASP A 229 -12.96 20.76 5.93
C ASP A 229 -11.43 20.90 6.13
N TYR A 230 -10.67 21.06 5.04
CA TYR A 230 -9.20 21.00 5.02
C TYR A 230 -8.51 22.31 4.63
N GLY A 231 -9.26 23.32 4.20
CA GLY A 231 -8.73 24.65 3.89
C GLY A 231 -8.37 25.45 5.15
N SER A 232 -8.43 26.78 5.07
CA SER A 232 -7.94 27.67 6.14
C SER A 232 -8.61 27.46 7.53
N GLU A 233 -9.89 27.11 7.58
CA GLU A 233 -10.63 26.88 8.84
C GLU A 233 -10.25 25.55 9.54
N ARG A 234 -9.67 24.59 8.80
CA ARG A 234 -9.17 23.28 9.27
C ARG A 234 -10.06 22.58 10.32
N THR A 235 -11.26 22.17 9.91
CA THR A 235 -12.17 21.41 10.79
C THR A 235 -11.90 19.89 10.79
N ALA A 236 -11.18 19.38 9.78
CA ALA A 236 -10.77 17.99 9.71
C ALA A 236 -9.36 17.75 10.27
N PRO A 237 -9.13 16.64 11.01
CA PRO A 237 -7.81 16.32 11.52
C PRO A 237 -6.88 15.84 10.38
N MET A 238 -5.64 16.34 10.40
CA MET A 238 -4.54 15.85 9.56
C MET A 238 -3.44 15.15 10.38
N ILE A 239 -3.63 15.06 11.70
CA ILE A 239 -2.74 14.39 12.64
C ILE A 239 -3.60 13.65 13.67
N PHE A 240 -3.25 12.41 14.00
CA PHE A 240 -4.12 11.45 14.68
C PHE A 240 -3.50 10.91 15.97
N ASP A 241 -4.35 10.67 16.97
CA ASP A 241 -3.95 9.96 18.20
C ASP A 241 -3.80 8.46 17.94
N VAL A 242 -4.68 7.87 17.13
CA VAL A 242 -4.68 6.45 16.81
C VAL A 242 -4.74 6.28 15.30
N ILE A 243 -3.81 5.49 14.75
CA ILE A 243 -3.85 5.02 13.36
C ILE A 243 -3.89 3.50 13.41
N ASP A 244 -4.88 2.88 12.78
CA ASP A 244 -4.96 1.43 12.60
C ASP A 244 -4.88 1.10 11.11
N THR A 245 -3.90 0.30 10.73
CA THR A 245 -3.64 -0.03 9.32
C THR A 245 -4.25 -1.36 8.92
N SER A 246 -4.99 -2.04 9.81
CA SER A 246 -5.45 -3.42 9.58
C SER A 246 -4.26 -4.28 9.09
N ASN A 247 -4.49 -5.20 8.15
CA ASN A 247 -3.49 -6.07 7.53
C ASN A 247 -2.83 -5.46 6.26
N VAL A 248 -2.91 -4.14 6.06
CA VAL A 248 -2.29 -3.47 4.89
C VAL A 248 -0.78 -3.74 4.81
N THR A 249 -0.13 -4.02 5.94
CA THR A 249 1.29 -4.43 6.04
C THR A 249 1.63 -5.62 5.15
N ASP A 250 0.72 -6.58 4.99
CA ASP A 250 0.94 -7.79 4.19
C ASP A 250 1.03 -7.50 2.69
N HIS A 251 0.51 -6.36 2.24
CA HIS A 251 0.41 -5.99 0.83
C HIS A 251 1.31 -4.81 0.47
N MET A 252 1.48 -3.86 1.38
CA MET A 252 2.23 -2.62 1.12
C MET A 252 3.61 -2.60 1.79
N GLY A 253 3.92 -3.55 2.67
CA GLY A 253 5.18 -3.60 3.40
C GLY A 253 5.22 -2.67 4.61
N LEU A 254 5.88 -3.14 5.68
CA LEU A 254 5.98 -2.42 6.95
C LEU A 254 6.69 -1.07 6.79
N LEU A 255 7.80 -1.00 6.06
CA LEU A 255 8.58 0.23 5.94
C LEU A 255 7.82 1.33 5.19
N ASN A 256 7.04 0.99 4.16
CA ASN A 256 6.20 1.98 3.46
C ASN A 256 5.15 2.56 4.42
N ILE A 257 4.48 1.70 5.18
CA ILE A 257 3.47 2.12 6.17
C ILE A 257 4.07 3.03 7.22
N LEU A 258 5.17 2.62 7.85
CA LEU A 258 5.84 3.42 8.87
C LEU A 258 6.29 4.77 8.30
N THR A 259 6.79 4.78 7.05
CA THR A 259 7.21 6.01 6.37
C THR A 259 6.04 6.99 6.25
N VAL A 260 4.87 6.57 5.76
CA VAL A 260 3.77 7.52 5.53
C VAL A 260 2.89 7.79 6.75
N ALA A 261 2.80 6.86 7.70
CA ALA A 261 1.87 6.96 8.83
C ALA A 261 2.51 7.61 10.07
N VAL A 262 3.81 7.41 10.33
CA VAL A 262 4.49 8.01 11.50
C VAL A 262 4.41 9.54 11.50
N PRO A 263 4.59 10.25 10.37
CA PRO A 263 4.43 11.70 10.33
C PRO A 263 3.01 12.19 10.65
N LEU A 264 2.00 11.34 10.51
CA LEU A 264 0.59 11.65 10.80
C LEU A 264 0.20 11.38 12.26
N LEU A 265 1.09 10.82 13.08
CA LEU A 265 0.82 10.64 14.51
C LEU A 265 1.03 11.94 15.28
N LYS A 266 0.12 12.23 16.21
CA LYS A 266 0.30 13.34 17.15
C LYS A 266 1.53 13.07 18.01
N ARG A 267 2.32 14.11 18.28
CA ARG A 267 3.51 14.01 19.13
C ARG A 267 3.12 13.99 20.61
N THR A 268 2.47 12.91 21.05
CA THR A 268 2.07 12.70 22.45
C THR A 268 2.38 11.26 22.89
N PRO A 269 2.63 11.01 24.19
CA PRO A 269 2.85 9.65 24.70
C PRO A 269 1.64 8.70 24.52
N SER A 270 0.44 9.26 24.39
CA SER A 270 -0.80 8.51 24.17
C SER A 270 -0.96 8.03 22.73
N SER A 271 -0.28 8.67 21.77
CA SER A 271 -0.44 8.34 20.35
C SER A 271 0.09 6.94 20.03
N VAL A 272 -0.60 6.22 19.14
CA VAL A 272 -0.25 4.86 18.75
C VAL A 272 -0.60 4.57 17.29
N LEU A 273 0.32 3.86 16.61
CA LEU A 273 0.09 3.26 15.31
C LEU A 273 0.00 1.75 15.46
N HIS A 274 -1.09 1.14 15.01
CA HIS A 274 -1.31 -0.30 14.98
C HIS A 274 -1.03 -0.84 13.59
N THR A 275 -0.11 -1.80 13.50
CA THR A 275 0.13 -2.57 12.27
C THR A 275 -0.23 -4.03 12.52
N ASN A 276 -1.13 -4.58 11.72
CA ASN A 276 -1.44 -6.00 11.74
C ASN A 276 -0.80 -6.70 10.54
N THR A 277 -0.48 -7.97 10.73
CA THR A 277 0.16 -8.84 9.75
C THR A 277 -0.40 -10.25 9.89
N LEU A 278 -0.64 -10.95 8.79
CA LEU A 278 -1.03 -12.35 8.79
C LEU A 278 0.20 -13.24 8.59
N LEU A 279 0.68 -13.84 9.68
CA LEU A 279 1.82 -14.76 9.68
C LEU A 279 1.38 -16.18 9.41
N ARG A 280 2.29 -17.00 8.88
CA ARG A 280 2.11 -18.45 8.76
C ARG A 280 2.83 -19.18 9.88
N THR A 281 2.22 -20.22 10.43
CA THR A 281 2.91 -21.15 11.33
C THR A 281 3.91 -21.96 10.50
N LYS A 282 5.17 -21.99 10.94
CA LYS A 282 6.19 -22.86 10.33
C LYS A 282 5.85 -24.32 10.61
N ASP A 283 6.18 -25.21 9.68
CA ASP A 283 5.96 -26.66 9.85
C ASP A 283 6.86 -27.23 10.95
N GLU A 284 8.01 -26.60 11.21
CA GLU A 284 8.95 -26.95 12.28
C GLU A 284 9.49 -25.69 13.00
N GLY A 285 9.59 -25.75 14.33
CA GLY A 285 10.17 -24.69 15.18
C GLY A 285 9.17 -23.83 15.96
N PRO A 286 9.64 -23.04 16.94
CA PRO A 286 8.78 -22.17 17.74
C PRO A 286 8.19 -21.06 16.87
N VAL A 287 6.95 -20.67 17.17
CA VAL A 287 6.34 -19.52 16.49
C VAL A 287 7.09 -18.25 16.86
N SER A 288 7.76 -17.66 15.86
CA SER A 288 8.50 -16.41 15.99
C SER A 288 7.70 -15.24 15.43
N SER A 289 7.89 -14.06 16.01
CA SER A 289 7.40 -12.80 15.43
C SER A 289 7.93 -12.62 14.00
N GLY A 290 7.10 -12.05 13.12
CA GLY A 290 7.48 -11.71 11.75
C GLY A 290 8.11 -10.32 11.63
N LEU A 291 8.28 -9.62 12.75
CA LEU A 291 8.77 -8.24 12.81
C LEU A 291 10.20 -8.09 12.28
N ALA A 292 11.13 -8.93 12.73
CA ALA A 292 12.54 -8.82 12.34
C ALA A 292 12.75 -8.98 10.82
N GLU A 293 11.99 -9.89 10.19
CA GLU A 293 12.01 -10.09 8.75
C GLU A 293 11.47 -8.86 8.00
N ARG A 294 10.37 -8.27 8.49
CA ARG A 294 9.71 -7.12 7.85
C ARG A 294 10.39 -5.76 8.10
N ALA A 295 11.16 -5.65 9.18
CA ALA A 295 11.89 -4.45 9.53
C ALA A 295 13.06 -4.16 8.56
N CYS A 296 13.53 -5.17 7.80
CA CYS A 296 14.70 -5.12 6.92
C CYS A 296 16.01 -4.66 7.62
N THR A 297 16.02 -4.58 8.95
CA THR A 297 17.17 -4.27 9.79
C THR A 297 16.82 -4.64 11.24
N ASP A 298 17.73 -4.46 12.18
CA ASP A 298 17.40 -4.69 13.58
C ASP A 298 16.34 -3.68 14.06
N VAL A 299 15.44 -4.14 14.92
CA VAL A 299 14.27 -3.36 15.34
C VAL A 299 14.68 -2.11 16.13
N SER A 300 15.78 -2.16 16.88
CA SER A 300 16.25 -1.05 17.70
C SER A 300 16.74 0.10 16.82
N THR A 301 17.59 -0.18 15.84
CA THR A 301 18.10 0.83 14.91
C THR A 301 16.98 1.40 14.05
N LEU A 302 16.07 0.57 13.55
CA LEU A 302 14.88 1.05 12.84
C LEU A 302 14.06 2.02 13.72
N SER A 303 13.88 1.66 15.00
CA SER A 303 13.11 2.45 15.94
C SER A 303 13.74 3.81 16.22
N LEU A 304 15.08 3.87 16.31
CA LEU A 304 15.83 5.12 16.47
C LEU A 304 15.67 6.01 15.24
N LEU A 305 15.87 5.44 14.05
CA LEU A 305 15.81 6.14 12.77
C LEU A 305 14.41 6.71 12.47
N LEU A 306 13.35 6.00 12.85
CA LEU A 306 11.97 6.46 12.62
C LEU A 306 11.38 7.24 13.80
N GLY A 307 11.93 7.06 15.01
CA GLY A 307 11.42 7.65 16.25
C GLY A 307 10.11 7.07 16.74
N VAL A 308 9.84 5.83 16.35
CA VAL A 308 8.75 5.02 16.87
C VAL A 308 9.29 3.62 17.13
N ALA A 309 8.82 2.98 18.19
CA ALA A 309 9.23 1.64 18.53
C ALA A 309 8.01 0.76 18.83
N PRO A 310 8.06 -0.54 18.54
CA PRO A 310 7.06 -1.48 19.01
C PRO A 310 7.09 -1.52 20.55
N ILE A 311 5.93 -1.37 21.18
CA ILE A 311 5.84 -1.36 22.66
C ILE A 311 6.34 -2.66 23.27
N CYS A 312 6.11 -3.79 22.60
CA CYS A 312 6.58 -5.10 23.06
C CYS A 312 8.10 -5.25 22.98
N HIS A 313 8.75 -4.52 22.06
CA HIS A 313 10.20 -4.47 21.96
C HIS A 313 10.81 -3.62 23.08
N LEU A 314 10.19 -2.48 23.40
CA LEU A 314 10.68 -1.59 24.47
C LEU A 314 10.44 -2.15 25.89
N SER A 315 9.28 -2.76 26.11
CA SER A 315 8.84 -3.16 27.46
C SER A 315 9.08 -4.62 27.78
N HIS A 316 9.48 -5.43 26.79
CA HIS A 316 9.59 -6.89 26.88
C HIS A 316 8.29 -7.61 27.32
N PHE A 317 7.13 -6.94 27.28
CA PHE A 317 5.81 -7.53 27.47
C PHE A 317 4.79 -6.99 26.46
N THR A 318 3.65 -7.65 26.33
CA THR A 318 2.52 -7.17 25.52
C THR A 318 1.27 -7.11 26.35
N THR A 319 0.43 -6.09 26.15
CA THR A 319 -0.90 -5.99 26.76
C THR A 319 -1.96 -6.79 25.98
N GLN A 320 -1.61 -7.28 24.79
CA GLN A 320 -2.49 -8.08 23.94
C GLN A 320 -2.04 -9.54 23.94
N SER A 321 -2.93 -10.44 24.38
CA SER A 321 -2.70 -11.88 24.27
C SER A 321 -2.95 -12.35 22.85
N ASN A 322 -1.96 -13.01 22.23
CA ASN A 322 -2.10 -13.67 20.93
C ASN A 322 -2.21 -15.20 21.06
N LYS A 323 -2.25 -15.75 22.28
CA LYS A 323 -2.20 -17.21 22.50
C LYS A 323 -3.37 -17.96 21.85
N HIS A 324 -4.56 -17.37 21.88
CA HIS A 324 -5.74 -17.93 21.23
C HIS A 324 -5.62 -17.93 19.69
N LEU A 325 -4.96 -16.91 19.12
CA LEU A 325 -4.66 -16.84 17.67
C LEU A 325 -3.62 -17.88 17.27
N LEU A 326 -2.58 -18.05 18.09
CA LEU A 326 -1.53 -19.07 17.89
C LEU A 326 -2.10 -20.49 17.97
N LEU A 327 -2.97 -20.74 18.94
CA LEU A 327 -3.64 -22.04 19.09
C LEU A 327 -4.55 -22.32 17.88
N ALA A 328 -5.35 -21.33 17.46
CA ALA A 328 -6.16 -21.43 16.25
C ALA A 328 -5.30 -21.70 15.01
N GLY A 329 -4.15 -21.02 14.91
CA GLY A 329 -3.17 -21.19 13.84
C GLY A 329 -2.60 -22.61 13.75
N HIS A 330 -2.44 -23.31 14.88
CA HIS A 330 -1.99 -24.70 14.88
C HIS A 330 -3.14 -25.68 14.59
N VAL A 331 -4.33 -25.42 15.13
CA VAL A 331 -5.44 -26.38 15.11
C VAL A 331 -6.29 -26.28 13.84
N LEU A 332 -6.55 -25.06 13.33
CA LEU A 332 -7.58 -24.80 12.31
C LEU A 332 -7.02 -24.31 10.97
N GLY A 333 -5.79 -23.83 10.92
CA GLY A 333 -5.20 -23.36 9.67
C GLY A 333 -3.91 -22.64 9.94
N ARG A 334 -2.88 -22.90 9.13
CA ARG A 334 -1.47 -22.52 9.35
C ARG A 334 -1.18 -21.00 9.33
N GLN A 335 -2.11 -20.13 9.76
CA GLN A 335 -2.00 -18.69 9.78
C GLN A 335 -2.50 -18.09 11.10
N PHE A 336 -1.85 -17.02 11.56
CA PHE A 336 -2.27 -16.24 12.73
C PHE A 336 -1.97 -14.76 12.54
N GLN A 337 -2.77 -13.90 13.16
CA GLN A 337 -2.56 -12.45 13.10
C GLN A 337 -1.56 -12.02 14.18
N GLU A 338 -0.55 -11.24 13.79
CA GLU A 338 0.32 -10.49 14.67
C GLU A 338 -0.10 -9.02 14.66
N CYS A 339 -0.40 -8.47 15.84
CA CYS A 339 -0.73 -7.06 16.04
C CYS A 339 0.42 -6.39 16.79
N LEU A 340 0.99 -5.34 16.19
CA LEU A 340 2.05 -4.55 16.79
C LEU A 340 1.55 -3.13 17.05
N SER A 341 1.88 -2.61 18.23
CA SER A 341 1.58 -1.23 18.63
C SER A 341 2.88 -0.43 18.65
N TRP A 342 2.98 0.56 17.77
CA TRP A 342 4.12 1.44 17.62
C TRP A 342 3.86 2.76 18.35
N LYS A 343 4.77 3.14 19.23
CA LYS A 343 4.68 4.39 20.00
C LYS A 343 5.97 5.19 19.87
N MET A 344 5.86 6.50 20.02
CA MET A 344 7.03 7.37 20.11
C MET A 344 7.70 7.18 21.49
N PRO A 345 8.98 6.79 21.53
CA PRO A 345 9.75 6.84 22.77
C PRO A 345 9.86 8.29 23.26
N TRP A 346 10.13 8.47 24.55
CA TRP A 346 10.30 9.79 25.16
C TRP A 346 11.39 10.62 24.49
N SER A 347 12.49 10.00 24.04
CA SER A 347 13.59 10.64 23.30
C SER A 347 13.18 11.21 21.94
N ALA A 348 12.01 10.79 21.42
CA ALA A 348 11.46 11.26 20.15
C ALA A 348 10.31 12.29 20.32
N LEU A 349 9.94 12.64 21.55
CA LEU A 349 8.86 13.58 21.84
C LEU A 349 9.42 14.95 22.24
N PRO A 350 8.84 16.06 21.71
CA PRO A 350 9.17 17.39 22.19
C PRO A 350 8.40 17.72 23.48
N GLY A 351 9.06 18.36 24.44
CA GLY A 351 8.39 19.11 25.51
C GLY A 351 8.60 18.63 26.95
N PRO A 352 8.16 19.43 27.94
CA PRO A 352 8.42 19.18 29.35
C PRO A 352 7.57 18.01 29.86
N ILE A 353 8.24 16.95 30.27
CA ILE A 353 7.68 15.99 31.22
C ILE A 353 7.82 16.65 32.58
N SER A 354 6.75 16.63 33.40
CA SER A 354 6.71 17.08 34.79
C SER A 354 8.10 17.23 35.46
N GLY A 355 8.69 18.43 35.43
CA GLY A 355 9.96 18.76 36.08
C GLY A 355 11.25 18.72 35.23
N ILE A 356 11.19 18.43 33.93
CA ILE A 356 12.36 18.46 33.01
C ILE A 356 12.10 19.54 31.94
N GLU A 357 13.09 20.42 31.71
CA GLU A 357 13.04 21.48 30.68
C GLU A 357 12.76 20.93 29.27
N GLN A 358 12.34 21.80 28.36
CA GLN A 358 11.90 21.47 26.99
C GLN A 358 12.94 20.64 26.21
N LEU A 359 12.84 19.31 26.25
CA LEU A 359 13.67 18.44 25.43
C LEU A 359 13.18 18.49 23.99
N GLN A 360 14.07 18.82 23.06
CA GLN A 360 13.87 18.58 21.62
C GLN A 360 14.13 17.10 21.31
N PRO A 361 13.51 16.52 20.27
CA PRO A 361 13.82 15.16 19.84
C PRO A 361 15.32 15.00 19.62
N SER A 362 15.91 13.93 20.15
CA SER A 362 17.37 13.72 20.04
C SER A 362 17.78 13.53 18.58
N MET A 363 18.85 14.22 18.17
CA MET A 363 19.48 13.99 16.87
C MET A 363 20.42 12.80 16.93
N LEU A 364 20.41 11.96 15.89
CA LEU A 364 21.28 10.82 15.78
C LEU A 364 22.60 11.26 15.16
N ALA A 365 23.61 11.50 15.98
CA ALA A 365 24.93 11.87 15.53
C ALA A 365 25.67 10.63 15.01
N CYS A 366 26.07 10.65 13.74
CA CYS A 366 26.89 9.62 13.15
C CYS A 366 28.23 10.24 12.72
N ALA A 367 29.29 9.88 13.44
CA ALA A 367 30.62 10.45 13.21
C ALA A 367 31.29 9.93 11.92
N ASP A 368 30.93 8.72 11.47
CA ASP A 368 31.48 8.10 10.27
C ASP A 368 30.40 7.95 9.17
N PRO A 369 30.40 8.83 8.16
CA PRO A 369 29.49 8.74 7.01
C PRO A 369 29.49 7.38 6.30
N ARG A 370 30.62 6.65 6.31
CA ARG A 370 30.76 5.36 5.63
C ARG A 370 29.99 4.25 6.34
N ARG A 371 29.97 4.27 7.68
CA ARG A 371 29.21 3.29 8.48
C ARG A 371 27.71 3.45 8.26
N LEU A 372 27.21 4.68 8.22
CA LEU A 372 25.81 4.92 7.89
C LEU A 372 25.50 4.52 6.43
N ALA A 373 26.39 4.79 5.49
CA ALA A 373 26.22 4.35 4.11
C ALA A 373 26.13 2.83 3.99
N GLN A 374 27.00 2.10 4.69
CA GLN A 374 26.99 0.63 4.76
C GLN A 374 25.70 0.11 5.39
N PHE A 375 25.23 0.74 6.48
CA PHE A 375 23.96 0.40 7.10
C PHE A 375 22.79 0.57 6.12
N LEU A 376 22.70 1.73 5.46
CA LEU A 376 21.65 2.01 4.47
C LEU A 376 21.70 1.03 3.30
N PHE A 377 22.91 0.62 2.89
CA PHE A 377 23.12 -0.40 1.88
C PHE A 377 22.63 -1.78 2.34
N ASN A 378 22.95 -2.21 3.57
CA ASN A 378 22.46 -3.47 4.12
C ASN A 378 20.93 -3.49 4.25
N LEU A 379 20.32 -2.37 4.64
CA LEU A 379 18.87 -2.20 4.64
C LEU A 379 18.29 -2.24 3.22
N TYR A 380 18.95 -1.60 2.25
CA TYR A 380 18.58 -1.65 0.84
C TYR A 380 18.59 -3.09 0.28
N LEU A 381 19.65 -3.86 0.53
CA LEU A 381 19.72 -5.27 0.15
C LEU A 381 18.54 -6.08 0.74
N LYS A 382 18.20 -5.83 2.01
CA LYS A 382 17.08 -6.48 2.69
C LYS A 382 15.70 -6.02 2.21
N MET A 383 15.57 -4.82 1.65
CA MET A 383 14.30 -4.35 1.04
C MET A 383 14.05 -5.01 -0.31
N PHE A 384 15.10 -5.44 -1.01
CA PHE A 384 15.02 -5.94 -2.38
C PHE A 384 15.52 -7.38 -2.51
N THR A 385 15.41 -8.18 -1.44
CA THR A 385 15.89 -9.58 -1.42
C THR A 385 15.24 -10.43 -2.51
N ASP A 386 14.06 -10.04 -2.99
CA ASP A 386 13.35 -10.69 -4.06
C ASP A 386 14.08 -10.60 -5.42
N GLU A 387 15.13 -9.79 -5.51
CA GLU A 387 15.99 -9.65 -6.70
C GLU A 387 17.26 -10.51 -6.64
N ASP A 388 17.52 -11.19 -5.53
CA ASP A 388 18.50 -12.26 -5.45
C ASP A 388 17.94 -13.54 -6.10
N GLN A 389 18.06 -13.60 -7.43
CA GLN A 389 17.54 -14.73 -8.21
C GLN A 389 18.21 -16.05 -7.86
N PHE A 390 19.47 -16.04 -7.40
CA PHE A 390 20.19 -17.25 -7.06
C PHE A 390 19.59 -17.91 -5.80
N GLU A 391 19.40 -17.12 -4.74
CA GLU A 391 18.73 -17.61 -3.53
C GLU A 391 17.27 -17.96 -3.79
N ASN A 392 16.57 -17.21 -4.64
CA ASN A 392 15.21 -17.52 -5.04
C ASN A 392 15.12 -18.89 -5.75
N MET A 393 16.05 -19.19 -6.67
CA MET A 393 16.08 -20.46 -7.40
C MET A 393 16.28 -21.66 -6.48
N LYS A 394 17.12 -21.55 -5.44
CA LYS A 394 17.29 -22.61 -4.43
C LYS A 394 16.00 -22.92 -3.67
N GLN A 395 15.05 -21.99 -3.64
CA GLN A 395 13.85 -22.03 -2.81
C GLN A 395 12.56 -22.29 -3.60
N ILE A 396 12.64 -22.58 -4.91
CA ILE A 396 11.48 -22.83 -5.79
C ILE A 396 10.60 -23.98 -5.28
N GLY A 397 11.14 -24.95 -4.54
CA GLY A 397 10.34 -26.04 -3.94
C GLY A 397 9.45 -25.60 -2.76
N ASN A 398 9.65 -24.40 -2.21
CA ASN A 398 8.91 -23.91 -1.05
C ASN A 398 7.74 -23.00 -1.46
N SER A 399 6.56 -23.62 -1.61
CA SER A 399 5.31 -22.95 -2.00
C SER A 399 4.92 -21.76 -1.09
N SER A 400 5.36 -21.75 0.17
CA SER A 400 5.11 -20.63 1.09
C SER A 400 5.97 -19.40 0.77
N ARG A 401 7.23 -19.60 0.39
CA ARG A 401 8.15 -18.51 -0.01
C ARG A 401 7.83 -17.98 -1.40
N LEU A 402 7.43 -18.84 -2.34
CA LEU A 402 7.00 -18.41 -3.69
C LEU A 402 5.86 -17.39 -3.64
N ARG A 403 4.90 -17.56 -2.73
CA ARG A 403 3.82 -16.57 -2.53
C ARG A 403 4.32 -15.27 -1.91
N THR A 404 5.24 -15.32 -0.94
CA THR A 404 5.84 -14.13 -0.35
C THR A 404 6.67 -13.34 -1.39
N MET A 405 7.39 -14.04 -2.28
CA MET A 405 8.18 -13.43 -3.36
C MET A 405 7.34 -12.73 -4.42
N ASN A 406 6.06 -13.09 -4.57
CA ASN A 406 5.16 -12.42 -5.51
C ASN A 406 4.57 -11.11 -4.98
N HIS A 407 4.57 -10.90 -3.66
CA HIS A 407 4.04 -9.68 -3.06
C HIS A 407 5.15 -8.64 -2.96
N ARG A 408 5.30 -7.87 -4.06
CA ARG A 408 6.19 -6.72 -4.12
C ARG A 408 5.77 -5.68 -3.10
N SER A 409 6.49 -5.60 -1.98
CA SER A 409 6.28 -4.57 -0.98
C SER A 409 7.06 -3.29 -1.29
N TYR A 410 8.22 -3.38 -1.94
CA TYR A 410 9.15 -2.26 -2.08
C TYR A 410 9.57 -2.00 -3.53
N ILE A 411 9.67 -0.71 -3.86
CA ILE A 411 10.26 -0.19 -5.10
C ILE A 411 11.33 0.84 -4.75
N ARG A 412 12.12 1.33 -5.71
CA ARG A 412 13.21 2.28 -5.39
C ARG A 412 12.68 3.56 -4.76
N THR A 413 11.50 4.02 -5.17
CA THR A 413 10.83 5.16 -4.50
C THR A 413 10.50 4.87 -3.04
N SER A 414 10.15 3.63 -2.64
CA SER A 414 9.95 3.25 -1.24
C SER A 414 11.18 3.56 -0.39
N PHE A 415 12.36 3.14 -0.86
CA PHE A 415 13.62 3.39 -0.17
C PHE A 415 13.95 4.89 -0.12
N VAL A 416 13.75 5.61 -1.23
CA VAL A 416 13.94 7.06 -1.28
C VAL A 416 12.98 7.79 -0.34
N SER A 417 11.71 7.39 -0.24
CA SER A 417 10.74 7.94 0.73
C SER A 417 11.18 7.70 2.17
N LEU A 418 11.72 6.51 2.48
CA LEU A 418 12.29 6.20 3.79
C LEU A 418 13.47 7.13 4.12
N LEU A 419 14.37 7.34 3.16
CA LEU A 419 15.50 8.27 3.32
C LEU A 419 15.05 9.70 3.63
N GLN A 420 13.94 10.19 3.05
CA GLN A 420 13.42 11.53 3.35
C GLN A 420 13.01 11.71 4.81
N ILE A 421 12.65 10.64 5.51
CA ILE A 421 12.27 10.69 6.93
C ILE A 421 13.48 10.48 7.84
N ILE A 422 14.46 9.70 7.37
CA ILE A 422 15.71 9.47 8.09
C ILE A 422 16.59 10.74 8.07
N GLN A 423 16.75 11.37 6.90
CA GLN A 423 17.68 12.48 6.70
C GLN A 423 17.54 13.61 7.73
N PRO A 424 16.33 14.12 8.08
CA PRO A 424 16.20 15.23 9.02
C PRO A 424 16.55 14.88 10.48
N ARG A 425 16.67 13.58 10.79
CA ARG A 425 16.90 13.03 12.14
C ARG A 425 18.37 12.67 12.40
N VAL A 426 19.18 12.62 11.35
CA VAL A 426 20.58 12.23 11.43
C VAL A 426 21.49 13.45 11.27
N ASP A 427 22.46 13.58 12.17
CA ASP A 427 23.57 14.53 12.06
C ASP A 427 24.76 13.82 11.41
N ALA A 428 24.89 13.95 10.10
CA ALA A 428 25.99 13.40 9.31
C ALA A 428 26.20 14.22 8.02
N ASN A 429 27.37 14.09 7.39
CA ASN A 429 27.58 14.61 6.04
C ASN A 429 26.74 13.78 5.04
N TRP A 430 25.46 14.13 4.88
CA TRP A 430 24.51 13.35 4.11
C TRP A 430 24.92 13.13 2.65
N ASN A 431 25.53 14.13 2.02
CA ASN A 431 26.05 14.00 0.66
C ASN A 431 27.15 12.94 0.57
N GLU A 432 28.04 12.87 1.56
CA GLU A 432 29.08 11.85 1.62
C GLU A 432 28.51 10.46 1.92
N VAL A 433 27.54 10.35 2.83
CA VAL A 433 26.80 9.10 3.11
C VAL A 433 26.18 8.56 1.81
N MET A 434 25.43 9.41 1.09
CA MET A 434 24.72 8.99 -0.11
C MET A 434 25.66 8.66 -1.29
N ARG A 435 26.81 9.33 -1.41
CA ARG A 435 27.82 8.98 -2.43
C ARG A 435 28.43 7.60 -2.16
N HIS A 436 28.87 7.33 -0.92
CA HIS A 436 29.38 6.01 -0.55
C HIS A 436 28.31 4.92 -0.71
N PHE A 437 27.06 5.20 -0.33
CA PHE A 437 25.94 4.28 -0.53
C PHE A 437 25.75 3.95 -2.02
N LEU A 438 25.76 4.94 -2.91
CA LEU A 438 25.62 4.71 -4.35
C LEU A 438 26.82 3.95 -4.94
N GLU A 439 28.03 4.15 -4.42
CA GLU A 439 29.19 3.33 -4.77
C GLU A 439 28.97 1.86 -4.39
N LEU A 440 28.49 1.59 -3.17
CA LEU A 440 28.15 0.23 -2.74
C LEU A 440 27.08 -0.41 -3.64
N VAL A 441 26.01 0.32 -3.98
CA VAL A 441 24.97 -0.17 -4.89
C VAL A 441 25.51 -0.43 -6.30
N ARG A 442 26.43 0.42 -6.78
CA ARG A 442 27.03 0.27 -8.11
C ARG A 442 27.89 -0.98 -8.24
N PHE A 443 28.61 -1.34 -7.18
CA PHE A 443 29.48 -2.52 -7.13
C PHE A 443 28.80 -3.73 -6.48
N ASP A 444 27.49 -3.67 -6.25
CA ASP A 444 26.72 -4.78 -5.72
C ASP A 444 26.67 -5.95 -6.71
N HIS A 445 26.85 -7.14 -6.17
CA HIS A 445 26.71 -8.41 -6.89
C HIS A 445 25.70 -9.35 -6.23
N THR A 446 25.08 -8.94 -5.12
CA THR A 446 24.06 -9.73 -4.41
C THR A 446 22.71 -9.62 -5.12
N LEU A 447 22.24 -8.41 -5.43
CA LEU A 447 20.99 -8.23 -6.17
C LEU A 447 21.26 -8.35 -7.67
N LEU A 448 21.13 -9.56 -8.21
CA LEU A 448 21.48 -9.86 -9.61
C LEU A 448 20.80 -8.93 -10.63
N ILE A 449 19.55 -8.55 -10.39
CA ILE A 449 18.78 -7.63 -11.25
C ILE A 449 18.88 -6.17 -10.75
N GLY A 450 19.41 -5.96 -9.54
CA GLY A 450 19.41 -4.67 -8.84
C GLY A 450 20.17 -3.57 -9.57
N ALA A 451 21.25 -3.91 -10.28
CA ALA A 451 22.04 -2.97 -11.08
C ALA A 451 21.20 -2.28 -12.17
N HIS A 452 20.21 -2.97 -12.74
CA HIS A 452 19.30 -2.40 -13.74
C HIS A 452 18.36 -1.32 -13.16
N SER A 453 18.17 -1.29 -11.84
CA SER A 453 17.33 -0.29 -11.16
C SER A 453 18.14 0.90 -10.65
N TYR A 454 19.47 0.94 -10.87
CA TYR A 454 20.34 2.02 -10.40
C TYR A 454 19.89 3.39 -10.94
N GLN A 455 19.51 3.45 -12.22
CA GLN A 455 19.09 4.70 -12.84
C GLN A 455 17.75 5.21 -12.29
N GLU A 456 16.82 4.31 -11.96
CA GLU A 456 15.58 4.67 -11.27
C GLU A 456 15.88 5.23 -9.87
N LEU A 457 16.76 4.58 -9.10
CA LEU A 457 17.18 5.04 -7.79
C LEU A 457 17.79 6.46 -7.86
N ALA A 458 18.75 6.67 -8.77
CA ALA A 458 19.37 7.97 -9.01
C ALA A 458 18.34 9.04 -9.41
N CYS A 459 17.40 8.69 -10.29
CA CYS A 459 16.31 9.55 -10.72
C CYS A 459 15.48 10.02 -9.53
N HIS A 460 15.04 9.10 -8.67
CA HIS A 460 14.17 9.44 -7.55
C HIS A 460 14.90 10.17 -6.41
N LEU A 461 16.18 9.88 -6.16
CA LEU A 461 17.01 10.68 -5.25
C LEU A 461 17.07 12.15 -5.68
N HIS A 462 17.18 12.42 -6.98
CA HIS A 462 17.15 13.77 -7.54
C HIS A 462 15.75 14.38 -7.46
N LEU A 463 14.70 13.64 -7.84
CA LEU A 463 13.31 14.12 -7.82
C LEU A 463 12.85 14.53 -6.42
N ARG A 464 13.33 13.84 -5.38
CA ARG A 464 13.00 14.09 -3.97
C ARG A 464 14.01 14.98 -3.23
N ASN A 465 14.94 15.62 -3.96
CA ASN A 465 15.98 16.52 -3.45
C ASN A 465 16.84 15.91 -2.32
N ILE A 466 17.09 14.60 -2.36
CA ILE A 466 17.92 13.90 -1.38
C ILE A 466 19.40 14.00 -1.77
N LEU A 467 19.69 13.85 -3.06
CA LEU A 467 21.04 13.95 -3.61
C LEU A 467 20.98 14.54 -5.03
N ALA A 468 21.83 15.53 -5.28
CA ALA A 468 22.10 16.03 -6.63
C ALA A 468 23.34 15.33 -7.20
N LEU A 469 23.15 14.46 -8.20
CA LEU A 469 24.24 13.83 -8.94
C LEU A 469 24.70 14.71 -10.09
N ASP A 470 26.00 14.70 -10.38
CA ASP A 470 26.61 15.53 -11.44
C ASP A 470 25.97 15.26 -12.82
N VAL A 471 25.66 13.99 -13.12
CA VAL A 471 24.99 13.57 -14.36
C VAL A 471 23.52 14.03 -14.47
N LEU A 472 22.97 14.55 -13.37
CA LEU A 472 21.64 15.15 -13.29
C LEU A 472 21.71 16.67 -13.02
N HIS A 473 22.90 17.28 -13.14
CA HIS A 473 23.06 18.72 -13.00
C HIS A 473 22.50 19.45 -14.24
N PRO A 474 21.89 20.64 -14.09
CA PRO A 474 21.36 21.41 -15.22
C PRO A 474 22.38 21.67 -16.33
N ASP A 475 23.67 21.79 -16.02
CA ASP A 475 24.72 22.01 -17.01
C ASP A 475 24.87 20.85 -18.01
N TRP A 476 24.43 19.66 -17.64
CA TRP A 476 24.44 18.48 -18.52
C TRP A 476 23.46 18.64 -19.71
N SER A 477 22.45 19.51 -19.57
CA SER A 477 21.47 19.80 -20.62
C SER A 477 22.10 20.27 -21.95
N ARG A 478 23.27 20.92 -21.88
CA ARG A 478 24.03 21.39 -23.06
C ARG A 478 24.68 20.25 -23.83
N VAL A 479 25.02 19.15 -23.15
CA VAL A 479 25.66 17.96 -23.74
C VAL A 479 24.60 17.01 -24.32
N VAL A 480 23.38 17.05 -23.78
CA VAL A 480 22.28 16.12 -24.13
C VAL A 480 21.61 16.48 -25.46
N LYS A 481 21.70 17.71 -25.98
CA LYS A 481 21.12 18.04 -27.28
C LYS A 481 22.01 17.59 -28.43
N SER A 482 21.49 16.74 -29.31
CA SER A 482 22.16 16.30 -30.54
C SER A 482 21.15 16.26 -31.70
N PRO A 483 21.56 16.56 -32.95
CA PRO A 483 20.68 16.44 -34.12
C PRO A 483 20.05 15.05 -34.30
N SER A 484 20.67 14.01 -33.72
CA SER A 484 20.27 12.62 -33.88
C SER A 484 19.33 12.08 -32.79
N ASN A 485 18.98 12.87 -31.77
CA ASN A 485 18.15 12.41 -30.65
C ASN A 485 16.78 13.09 -30.56
N ARG A 486 15.94 12.61 -29.64
CA ARG A 486 14.55 13.07 -29.43
C ARG A 486 14.44 14.53 -28.92
N PHE A 487 15.54 15.16 -28.50
CA PHE A 487 15.55 16.52 -27.96
C PHE A 487 15.92 17.60 -28.98
N ARG A 488 16.23 17.24 -30.23
CA ARG A 488 16.67 18.18 -31.28
C ARG A 488 15.77 19.40 -31.47
N ASN A 489 14.46 19.24 -31.29
CA ASN A 489 13.45 20.29 -31.51
C ASN A 489 13.01 20.99 -30.21
N TRP A 490 13.58 20.62 -29.05
CA TRP A 490 13.18 21.22 -27.78
C TRP A 490 13.72 22.63 -27.64
N LYS A 491 12.85 23.57 -27.28
CA LYS A 491 13.23 24.94 -26.92
C LYS A 491 13.85 24.98 -25.51
N GLY A 492 14.86 25.83 -25.31
CA GLY A 492 15.53 25.99 -24.01
C GLY A 492 16.21 24.70 -23.50
N ASP A 493 16.54 24.64 -22.22
CA ASP A 493 17.30 23.51 -21.68
C ASP A 493 16.46 22.23 -21.53
N VAL A 494 17.10 21.09 -21.78
CA VAL A 494 16.51 19.77 -21.51
C VAL A 494 16.60 19.52 -20.02
N PRO A 495 15.49 19.19 -19.33
CA PRO A 495 15.54 18.94 -17.90
C PRO A 495 16.35 17.66 -17.62
N PRO A 496 17.02 17.56 -16.46
CA PRO A 496 17.79 16.37 -16.10
C PRO A 496 16.96 15.09 -16.06
N VAL A 497 15.68 15.22 -15.74
CA VAL A 497 14.70 14.13 -15.71
C VAL A 497 13.53 14.51 -16.62
N VAL A 498 13.07 13.56 -17.42
CA VAL A 498 11.91 13.69 -18.32
C VAL A 498 10.88 12.61 -18.01
N CYS A 499 9.63 12.84 -18.39
CA CYS A 499 8.57 11.86 -18.36
C CYS A 499 8.50 11.14 -19.71
N VAL A 500 8.61 9.82 -19.68
CA VAL A 500 8.31 8.97 -20.84
C VAL A 500 6.87 8.49 -20.72
N VAL A 501 6.10 8.62 -21.80
CA VAL A 501 4.75 8.06 -21.92
C VAL A 501 4.79 7.02 -23.02
N LEU A 502 4.61 5.76 -22.63
CA LEU A 502 4.46 4.62 -23.54
C LEU A 502 2.97 4.38 -23.78
N LYS A 503 2.53 4.54 -25.02
CA LYS A 503 1.19 4.17 -25.47
C LYS A 503 1.20 2.71 -25.90
N VAL A 504 0.66 1.85 -25.04
CA VAL A 504 0.52 0.41 -25.28
C VAL A 504 -0.79 0.16 -26.04
N PRO A 505 -0.74 -0.39 -27.27
CA PRO A 505 -1.95 -0.69 -28.02
C PRO A 505 -2.87 -1.65 -27.26
N ARG A 506 -4.18 -1.44 -27.36
CA ARG A 506 -5.19 -2.26 -26.67
C ARG A 506 -5.02 -3.76 -26.96
N GLN A 507 -4.69 -4.11 -28.20
CA GLN A 507 -4.49 -5.50 -28.62
C GLN A 507 -3.34 -6.20 -27.90
N SER A 508 -2.29 -5.48 -27.48
CA SER A 508 -1.17 -6.06 -26.76
C SER A 508 -1.55 -6.53 -25.35
N LEU A 509 -2.60 -5.96 -24.77
CA LEU A 509 -3.10 -6.32 -23.44
C LEU A 509 -3.89 -7.62 -23.42
N LYS A 510 -4.36 -8.10 -24.58
CA LYS A 510 -5.05 -9.40 -24.69
C LYS A 510 -4.21 -10.55 -24.13
N ALA A 511 -2.89 -10.41 -24.20
CA ALA A 511 -1.98 -11.38 -23.61
C ALA A 511 -2.24 -11.61 -22.12
N LEU A 512 -2.71 -10.58 -21.40
CA LEU A 512 -3.14 -10.68 -20.00
C LEU A 512 -4.61 -11.10 -19.90
N GLU A 513 -5.48 -10.59 -20.77
CA GLU A 513 -6.93 -10.82 -20.70
C GLU A 513 -7.37 -12.25 -21.05
N ASP A 514 -6.65 -12.96 -21.93
CA ASP A 514 -7.02 -14.35 -22.26
C ASP A 514 -6.57 -15.36 -21.18
N ILE A 515 -5.91 -14.91 -20.11
CA ILE A 515 -5.46 -15.77 -19.01
C ILE A 515 -6.55 -15.79 -17.95
N ASP A 516 -6.84 -16.97 -17.40
CA ASP A 516 -7.83 -17.11 -16.33
C ASP A 516 -7.43 -16.28 -15.10
N ASP A 517 -8.40 -15.58 -14.49
CA ASP A 517 -8.19 -14.72 -13.33
C ASP A 517 -7.52 -15.46 -12.15
N SER A 518 -7.75 -16.77 -12.02
CA SER A 518 -7.15 -17.58 -10.97
C SER A 518 -5.69 -17.97 -11.23
N GLU A 519 -5.25 -17.90 -12.49
CA GLU A 519 -3.87 -18.13 -12.91
C GLU A 519 -3.07 -16.84 -12.97
N ILE A 520 -3.68 -15.73 -13.41
CA ILE A 520 -2.96 -14.47 -13.60
C ILE A 520 -2.46 -13.88 -12.28
N GLY A 521 -3.26 -13.97 -11.21
CA GLY A 521 -2.97 -13.33 -9.93
C GLY A 521 -2.86 -11.81 -10.06
N THR A 522 -1.84 -11.22 -9.43
CA THR A 522 -1.58 -9.77 -9.47
C THR A 522 -0.12 -9.51 -9.86
N PRO A 523 0.28 -9.79 -11.11
CA PRO A 523 1.68 -9.75 -11.49
C PRO A 523 2.18 -8.29 -11.50
N PRO A 524 3.32 -8.00 -10.87
CA PRO A 524 3.85 -6.64 -10.84
C PRO A 524 4.30 -6.20 -12.23
N LEU A 525 3.84 -5.02 -12.64
CA LEU A 525 4.23 -4.39 -13.90
C LEU A 525 5.46 -3.51 -13.71
N GLN A 526 6.27 -3.40 -14.75
CA GLN A 526 7.38 -2.44 -14.83
C GLN A 526 7.59 -1.97 -16.27
N CYS A 527 8.18 -0.79 -16.43
CA CYS A 527 8.71 -0.35 -17.71
C CYS A 527 10.20 -0.64 -17.80
N GLU A 528 10.68 -0.90 -19.01
CA GLU A 528 12.09 -1.14 -19.28
C GLU A 528 12.57 -0.24 -20.42
N SER A 529 13.81 0.23 -20.30
CA SER A 529 14.53 0.91 -21.38
C SER A 529 15.80 0.12 -21.67
N SER A 530 15.94 -0.39 -22.89
CA SER A 530 17.03 -1.31 -23.22
C SER A 530 17.58 -1.13 -24.63
N ASP A 531 18.85 -1.47 -24.78
CA ASP A 531 19.58 -1.61 -26.04
C ASP A 531 20.51 -2.82 -25.89
N ASN A 532 21.26 -3.19 -26.94
CA ASN A 532 22.29 -4.23 -26.86
C ASN A 532 23.34 -3.97 -25.76
N ASN A 533 23.58 -2.71 -25.38
CA ASN A 533 24.64 -2.32 -24.44
C ASN A 533 24.15 -1.96 -23.04
N PHE A 534 22.86 -1.76 -22.83
CA PHE A 534 22.33 -1.36 -21.53
C PHE A 534 20.90 -1.84 -21.33
N HIS A 535 20.52 -1.98 -20.07
CA HIS A 535 19.18 -2.36 -19.67
C HIS A 535 18.85 -1.66 -18.34
N ASN A 536 17.77 -0.88 -18.31
CA ASN A 536 17.29 -0.21 -17.10
C ASN A 536 15.81 -0.54 -16.83
N ILE A 537 15.48 -0.72 -15.56
CA ILE A 537 14.14 -1.02 -15.05
C ILE A 537 13.56 0.23 -14.37
N HIS A 538 12.29 0.50 -14.67
CA HIS A 538 11.50 1.61 -14.13
C HIS A 538 10.20 1.05 -13.55
N SER A 539 10.12 0.99 -12.23
CA SER A 539 9.03 0.40 -11.47
C SER A 539 8.00 1.40 -10.97
N SER A 540 8.40 2.67 -10.80
CA SER A 540 7.50 3.77 -10.43
C SER A 540 6.70 4.27 -11.64
N ILE A 541 5.83 3.39 -12.16
CA ILE A 541 4.99 3.65 -13.34
C ILE A 541 3.59 4.17 -12.97
N ARG A 542 2.93 4.87 -13.89
CA ARG A 542 1.51 5.21 -13.81
C ARG A 542 0.75 4.74 -15.04
N PRO A 543 -0.04 3.67 -14.90
CA PRO A 543 -0.94 3.21 -15.94
C PRO A 543 -2.28 3.96 -15.93
N ILE A 544 -2.67 4.51 -17.08
CA ILE A 544 -3.97 5.17 -17.30
C ILE A 544 -4.51 4.71 -18.66
N PHE A 545 -5.71 4.14 -18.68
CA PHE A 545 -6.41 3.87 -19.95
C PHE A 545 -6.91 5.18 -20.53
N GLY A 546 -6.70 5.42 -21.82
CA GLY A 546 -7.16 6.66 -22.43
C GLY A 546 -6.45 7.03 -23.72
N MET A 547 -6.71 8.26 -24.15
CA MET A 547 -6.12 8.85 -25.35
C MET A 547 -5.15 9.96 -24.97
N LEU A 548 -4.08 10.08 -25.76
CA LEU A 548 -3.07 11.12 -25.61
C LEU A 548 -3.07 11.99 -26.87
N ASP A 549 -3.50 13.23 -26.72
CA ASP A 549 -3.46 14.23 -27.79
C ASP A 549 -2.19 15.05 -27.64
N VAL A 550 -1.25 14.86 -28.55
CA VAL A 550 0.04 15.55 -28.55
C VAL A 550 0.00 16.67 -29.59
N THR A 551 0.17 17.90 -29.13
CA THR A 551 0.21 19.09 -29.96
C THR A 551 1.54 19.82 -29.78
N GLN A 552 1.96 20.54 -30.80
CA GLN A 552 3.08 21.48 -30.67
C GLN A 552 2.53 22.88 -30.44
N VAL A 553 2.66 23.38 -29.21
CA VAL A 553 2.31 24.76 -28.87
C VAL A 553 3.59 25.54 -28.69
N ASN A 554 3.77 26.60 -29.47
CA ASN A 554 4.99 27.40 -29.47
C ASN A 554 6.28 26.56 -29.65
N GLY A 555 6.22 25.46 -30.41
CA GLY A 555 7.37 24.57 -30.66
C GLY A 555 7.79 23.70 -29.48
N GLU A 556 6.97 23.58 -28.43
CA GLU A 556 7.12 22.56 -27.39
C GLU A 556 5.98 21.53 -27.50
N LEU A 557 6.29 20.27 -27.18
CA LEU A 557 5.29 19.21 -27.10
C LEU A 557 4.44 19.42 -25.86
N GLN A 558 3.16 19.72 -26.06
CA GLN A 558 2.13 19.66 -25.04
C GLN A 558 1.29 18.42 -25.28
N ALA A 559 1.00 17.68 -24.23
CA ALA A 559 0.19 16.48 -24.30
C ALA A 559 -0.98 16.61 -23.33
N ILE A 560 -2.18 16.34 -23.84
CA ILE A 560 -3.41 16.30 -23.05
C ILE A 560 -3.83 14.83 -22.98
N LEU A 561 -4.01 14.34 -21.76
CA LEU A 561 -4.48 12.99 -21.50
C LEU A 561 -5.98 13.03 -21.22
N THR A 562 -6.75 12.22 -21.94
CA THR A 562 -8.17 11.98 -21.68
C THR A 562 -8.34 10.54 -21.21
N GLU A 563 -8.70 10.34 -19.95
CA GLU A 563 -8.90 9.02 -19.34
C GLU A 563 -10.16 8.33 -19.88
N ASP A 564 -10.06 7.03 -20.14
CA ASP A 564 -11.19 6.16 -20.47
C ASP A 564 -11.80 5.61 -19.17
N PRO A 565 -13.01 6.05 -18.79
CA PRO A 565 -13.65 5.64 -17.54
C PRO A 565 -14.02 4.15 -17.51
N GLN A 566 -14.03 3.47 -18.67
CA GLN A 566 -14.30 2.03 -18.73
C GLN A 566 -13.06 1.18 -18.40
N GLY A 567 -11.87 1.78 -18.38
CA GLY A 567 -10.62 1.10 -18.01
C GLY A 567 -10.40 -0.21 -18.77
N TRP A 568 -10.24 -1.31 -18.04
CA TRP A 568 -10.09 -2.67 -18.59
C TRP A 568 -11.29 -3.16 -19.41
N ASN A 569 -12.48 -2.59 -19.24
CA ASN A 569 -13.66 -2.91 -20.07
C ASN A 569 -13.77 -1.99 -21.30
N GLY A 570 -12.89 -0.99 -21.41
CA GLY A 570 -12.85 -0.05 -22.52
C GLY A 570 -12.08 -0.57 -23.73
N ASN A 571 -11.97 0.29 -24.74
CA ASN A 571 -11.26 0.01 -25.99
C ASN A 571 -10.01 0.90 -26.18
N SER A 572 -9.77 1.83 -25.25
CA SER A 572 -8.65 2.77 -25.33
C SER A 572 -7.31 2.06 -25.09
N PRO A 573 -6.20 2.56 -25.67
CA PRO A 573 -4.89 2.07 -25.35
C PRO A 573 -4.55 2.33 -23.87
N LEU A 574 -3.54 1.63 -23.35
CA LEU A 574 -3.00 1.88 -22.03
C LEU A 574 -1.81 2.83 -22.14
N LEU A 575 -1.91 3.99 -21.52
CA LEU A 575 -0.82 4.95 -21.39
C LEU A 575 -0.06 4.63 -20.11
N VAL A 576 1.24 4.37 -20.21
CA VAL A 576 2.10 4.11 -19.06
C VAL A 576 3.17 5.19 -18.97
N SER A 577 3.15 5.97 -17.90
CA SER A 577 4.10 7.07 -17.70
C SER A 577 5.09 6.82 -16.56
N PHE A 578 6.36 7.18 -16.76
CA PHE A 578 7.42 7.07 -15.75
C PHE A 578 8.51 8.11 -15.98
N TYR A 579 9.26 8.42 -14.92
CA TYR A 579 10.36 9.39 -14.98
C TYR A 579 11.69 8.70 -15.19
N MET A 580 12.53 9.26 -16.06
CA MET A 580 13.89 8.77 -16.26
C MET A 580 14.89 9.91 -16.55
N PRO A 581 16.18 9.71 -16.26
CA PRO A 581 17.23 10.64 -16.66
C PRO A 581 17.24 10.89 -18.16
N SER A 582 17.24 12.16 -18.57
CA SER A 582 17.16 12.53 -19.99
C SER A 582 18.36 12.07 -20.81
N TRP A 583 19.55 12.02 -20.22
CA TRP A 583 20.78 11.57 -20.88
C TRP A 583 20.74 10.09 -21.31
N LEU A 584 19.95 9.24 -20.67
CA LEU A 584 19.81 7.84 -21.07
C LEU A 584 19.18 7.71 -22.47
N LEU A 585 18.29 8.64 -22.83
CA LEU A 585 17.64 8.69 -24.13
C LEU A 585 18.59 9.12 -25.26
N THR A 586 19.82 9.54 -24.93
CA THR A 586 20.82 9.99 -25.92
C THR A 586 21.91 8.96 -26.20
N ILE A 587 21.98 7.87 -25.43
CA ILE A 587 23.04 6.85 -25.58
C ILE A 587 22.90 6.14 -26.93
N ALA A 588 21.71 5.61 -27.22
CA ALA A 588 21.45 4.84 -28.43
C ALA A 588 20.08 5.19 -29.04
N PRO A 589 19.84 6.47 -29.40
CA PRO A 589 18.49 7.00 -29.68
C PRO A 589 17.71 6.27 -30.79
N LYS A 590 18.41 5.56 -31.68
CA LYS A 590 17.82 4.79 -32.78
C LYS A 590 17.51 3.33 -32.43
N THR A 591 18.22 2.73 -31.47
CA THR A 591 18.12 1.30 -31.17
C THR A 591 17.51 1.03 -29.80
N THR A 592 17.50 2.02 -28.89
CA THR A 592 16.84 1.91 -27.60
C THR A 592 15.36 1.56 -27.78
N LYS A 593 14.91 0.55 -27.05
CA LYS A 593 13.51 0.15 -26.94
C LYS A 593 12.96 0.57 -25.58
N ILE A 594 11.71 1.02 -25.58
CA ILE A 594 10.92 1.27 -24.38
C ILE A 594 9.78 0.26 -24.36
N GLY A 595 9.60 -0.44 -23.25
CA GLY A 595 8.57 -1.47 -23.15
C GLY A 595 7.85 -1.51 -21.81
N LEU A 596 6.69 -2.16 -21.82
CA LEU A 596 5.94 -2.58 -20.64
C LEU A 596 6.11 -4.09 -20.48
N HIS A 597 6.50 -4.51 -19.28
CA HIS A 597 6.88 -5.88 -18.97
C HIS A 597 6.22 -6.36 -17.68
N LEU A 598 5.99 -7.67 -17.57
CA LEU A 598 5.83 -8.30 -16.26
C LEU A 598 7.21 -8.37 -15.61
N ARG A 599 7.31 -7.93 -14.35
CA ARG A 599 8.55 -8.11 -13.59
C ARG A 599 8.86 -9.61 -13.48
N ASN A 600 10.13 -9.96 -13.64
CA ASN A 600 10.58 -11.34 -13.51
C ASN A 600 10.52 -11.79 -12.03
N THR A 601 9.54 -12.64 -11.70
CA THR A 601 9.43 -13.35 -10.44
C THR A 601 9.20 -14.83 -10.72
N PRO A 602 9.48 -15.74 -9.77
CA PRO A 602 9.21 -17.16 -9.97
C PRO A 602 7.78 -17.49 -10.44
N ALA A 603 6.77 -16.68 -10.08
CA ALA A 603 5.41 -16.90 -10.59
C ALA A 603 5.14 -16.27 -11.95
N THR A 604 5.80 -15.17 -12.32
CA THR A 604 5.65 -14.63 -13.68
C THR A 604 6.36 -15.49 -14.73
N LEU A 605 7.21 -16.43 -14.33
CA LEU A 605 7.77 -17.45 -15.23
C LEU A 605 6.70 -18.28 -15.94
N ALA A 606 5.52 -18.45 -15.34
CA ALA A 606 4.38 -19.12 -15.99
C ALA A 606 3.91 -18.41 -17.27
N PHE A 607 4.26 -17.13 -17.45
CA PHE A 607 3.86 -16.32 -18.60
C PHE A 607 4.88 -16.35 -19.74
N MET A 608 6.06 -16.95 -19.55
CA MET A 608 7.09 -17.06 -20.60
C MET A 608 6.57 -17.70 -21.91
N PRO A 609 5.71 -18.73 -21.90
CA PRO A 609 5.19 -19.31 -23.14
C PRO A 609 4.39 -18.31 -23.99
N LYS A 610 3.77 -17.30 -23.36
CA LYS A 610 2.91 -16.31 -24.05
C LYS A 610 3.66 -15.00 -24.34
N LEU A 611 4.49 -14.54 -23.42
CA LEU A 611 5.18 -13.24 -23.49
C LEU A 611 6.69 -13.35 -23.85
N GLY A 612 7.20 -14.56 -23.98
CA GLY A 612 8.62 -14.83 -24.23
C GLY A 612 9.50 -14.62 -22.99
N MET A 613 10.81 -14.79 -23.18
CA MET A 613 11.82 -14.70 -22.11
C MET A 613 11.92 -13.32 -21.46
N SER A 614 11.58 -12.26 -22.21
CA SER A 614 11.60 -10.87 -21.71
C SER A 614 10.31 -10.48 -20.99
N LEU A 615 9.30 -11.36 -20.95
CA LEU A 615 7.98 -11.10 -20.38
C LEU A 615 7.36 -9.76 -20.85
N ALA A 616 7.64 -9.39 -22.11
CA ALA A 616 7.24 -8.12 -22.68
C ALA A 616 5.77 -8.17 -23.11
N ILE A 617 4.95 -7.26 -22.56
CA ILE A 617 3.58 -7.05 -23.02
C ILE A 617 3.59 -6.25 -24.33
N PHE A 618 4.41 -5.21 -24.37
CA PHE A 618 4.60 -4.38 -25.55
C PHE A 618 5.97 -3.70 -25.49
N SER A 619 6.59 -3.47 -26.64
CA SER A 619 7.79 -2.66 -26.76
C SER A 619 7.80 -1.91 -28.08
N ALA A 620 8.27 -0.66 -28.04
CA ALA A 620 8.45 0.18 -29.21
C ALA A 620 9.86 0.80 -29.19
N TYR A 621 10.37 1.14 -30.37
CA TYR A 621 11.64 1.87 -30.45
C TYR A 621 11.48 3.28 -29.91
N LEU A 622 12.53 3.82 -29.31
CA LEU A 622 12.57 5.22 -28.89
C LEU A 622 12.38 6.18 -30.07
N ALA A 623 12.55 5.76 -31.32
CA ALA A 623 12.26 6.57 -32.50
C ALA A 623 10.78 6.55 -32.92
N ASP A 624 9.97 5.65 -32.37
CA ASP A 624 8.53 5.52 -32.66
C ASP A 624 7.77 6.63 -31.93
N GLU A 625 7.39 7.68 -32.65
CA GLU A 625 6.67 8.82 -32.09
C GLU A 625 5.16 8.56 -31.93
N ASP A 626 4.64 7.45 -32.48
CA ASP A 626 3.23 7.06 -32.33
C ASP A 626 2.99 6.34 -30.99
N HIS A 627 4.02 5.66 -30.48
CA HIS A 627 3.94 4.89 -29.23
C HIS A 627 4.79 5.45 -28.09
N VAL A 628 5.88 6.19 -28.37
CA VAL A 628 6.79 6.71 -27.35
C VAL A 628 6.83 8.23 -27.40
N HIS A 629 6.28 8.87 -26.37
CA HIS A 629 6.28 10.31 -26.21
C HIS A 629 7.18 10.73 -25.05
N ILE A 630 8.00 11.76 -25.27
CA ILE A 630 8.90 12.31 -24.26
C ILE A 630 8.40 13.70 -23.89
N LEU A 631 8.08 13.89 -22.61
CA LEU A 631 7.49 15.11 -22.06
C LEU A 631 8.35 15.64 -20.91
N ARG A 632 8.22 16.94 -20.61
CA ARG A 632 8.91 17.54 -19.45
C ARG A 632 8.38 17.02 -18.12
N GLN A 633 7.08 16.70 -18.07
CA GLN A 633 6.34 16.29 -16.89
C GLN A 633 5.15 15.42 -17.31
N ARG A 634 4.42 14.84 -16.35
CA ARG A 634 3.22 14.07 -16.65
C ARG A 634 2.14 14.96 -17.26
N PRO A 635 1.43 14.50 -18.31
CA PRO A 635 0.43 15.29 -19.02
C PRO A 635 -0.78 15.63 -18.15
N ASP A 636 -1.10 14.75 -17.20
CA ASP A 636 -2.23 14.83 -16.28
C ASP A 636 -1.85 15.40 -14.89
N ASN A 637 -0.56 15.66 -14.63
CA ASN A 637 -0.08 16.17 -13.36
C ASN A 637 1.14 17.09 -13.49
N ILE A 638 0.84 18.35 -13.77
CA ILE A 638 1.85 19.40 -13.99
C ILE A 638 2.58 19.78 -12.69
N ARG A 639 1.96 19.57 -11.52
CA ARG A 639 2.50 20.00 -10.22
C ARG A 639 3.38 18.94 -9.54
N GLU A 640 3.32 17.68 -9.98
CA GLU A 640 4.01 16.54 -9.35
C GLU A 640 5.49 16.82 -9.06
N LEU A 641 6.24 17.28 -10.06
CA LEU A 641 7.68 17.54 -9.91
C LEU A 641 7.99 18.61 -8.87
N SER A 642 7.16 19.65 -8.79
CA SER A 642 7.34 20.71 -7.80
C SER A 642 7.03 20.23 -6.39
N GLN A 643 6.07 19.31 -6.24
CA GLN A 643 5.66 18.74 -4.96
C GLN A 643 6.67 17.72 -4.46
N LEU A 644 7.15 16.82 -5.32
CA LEU A 644 8.18 15.82 -4.97
C LEU A 644 9.47 16.46 -4.44
N ARG A 645 9.81 17.66 -4.93
CA ARG A 645 11.00 18.40 -4.52
C ARG A 645 10.85 19.17 -3.22
N LYS A 646 9.64 19.31 -2.67
CA LYS A 646 9.45 19.99 -1.39
C LYS A 646 10.15 19.18 -0.30
N PRO A 647 11.08 19.76 0.45
CA PRO A 647 11.64 19.07 1.61
C PRO A 647 10.51 18.81 2.59
N MET A 648 10.49 17.63 3.22
CA MET A 648 9.64 17.44 4.40
C MET A 648 10.06 18.47 5.44
N VAL A 649 9.12 19.33 5.85
CA VAL A 649 9.39 20.34 6.87
C VAL A 649 9.70 19.58 8.16
N PRO A 650 10.90 19.73 8.77
CA PRO A 650 11.14 19.17 10.08
C PRO A 650 10.10 19.76 11.03
N VAL A 651 9.34 18.91 11.71
CA VAL A 651 8.32 19.34 12.68
C VAL A 651 9.02 20.24 13.72
N MET A 652 8.72 21.55 13.65
CA MET A 652 9.16 22.66 14.51
C MET A 652 10.46 22.44 15.30
N ARG A 653 11.60 22.83 14.72
CA ARG A 653 12.84 23.10 15.47
C ARG A 653 12.69 24.45 16.16
N ASN A 654 12.68 24.47 17.49
CA ASN A 654 12.83 25.72 18.23
C ASN A 654 14.33 26.02 18.31
N THR A 655 14.81 27.04 17.59
CA THR A 655 16.25 27.36 17.44
C THR A 655 16.95 27.83 18.72
N ASN A 656 16.19 28.01 19.80
CA ASN A 656 16.66 28.62 21.05
C ASN A 656 16.91 27.60 22.19
N VAL A 657 16.96 26.30 21.90
CA VAL A 657 17.14 25.24 22.91
C VAL A 657 18.20 24.23 22.47
N THR A 658 19.03 23.76 23.39
CA THR A 658 20.06 22.73 23.18
C THR A 658 19.44 21.40 22.74
N THR A 659 19.73 20.95 21.52
CA THR A 659 19.36 19.62 21.03
C THR A 659 20.31 18.57 21.60
N GLU A 660 19.78 17.58 22.31
CA GLU A 660 20.56 16.42 22.77
C GLU A 660 21.00 15.58 21.57
N ARG A 661 22.28 15.22 21.50
CA ARG A 661 22.86 14.38 20.45
C ARG A 661 23.12 12.98 20.99
N VAL A 662 22.50 11.99 20.37
CA VAL A 662 22.77 10.58 20.64
C VAL A 662 23.76 10.11 19.59
N ILE A 663 24.96 9.73 20.02
CA ILE A 663 25.96 9.14 19.13
C ILE A 663 25.52 7.70 18.84
N ILE A 664 25.28 7.40 17.57
CA ILE A 664 25.06 6.02 17.11
C ILE A 664 26.31 5.58 16.38
N ASP A 665 26.86 4.46 16.83
CA ASP A 665 27.83 3.71 16.07
C ASP A 665 27.12 2.56 15.35
N PHE A 666 27.20 2.53 14.02
CA PHE A 666 26.64 1.43 13.23
C PHE A 666 27.74 0.37 13.09
N ASP A 667 27.52 -0.81 13.68
CA ASP A 667 28.48 -1.91 13.59
C ASP A 667 28.71 -2.31 12.13
N ALA A 668 29.97 -2.31 11.72
CA ALA A 668 30.42 -2.77 10.42
C ALA A 668 30.73 -4.27 10.51
N ASP A 669 29.72 -5.10 10.75
CA ASP A 669 29.89 -6.53 10.49
C ASP A 669 29.96 -6.72 8.96
N VAL A 670 31.19 -6.74 8.46
CA VAL A 670 31.52 -7.30 7.15
C VAL A 670 31.03 -8.75 7.18
N PRO A 671 30.10 -9.17 6.32
CA PRO A 671 29.81 -10.59 6.22
C PRO A 671 31.09 -11.26 5.72
N THR A 672 31.78 -11.96 6.61
CA THR A 672 32.77 -12.96 6.22
C THR A 672 32.02 -14.04 5.47
N VAL A 673 32.13 -13.99 4.15
CA VAL A 673 31.71 -15.07 3.26
C VAL A 673 32.55 -16.28 3.67
N GLY A 674 31.92 -17.24 4.34
CA GLY A 674 32.43 -18.60 4.51
C GLY A 674 32.02 -19.46 3.35
#